data_AF-A0A671SH06-F1
#
_entry.id   AF-A0A671SH06-F1
#
_cell.length_a   1.000
_cell.length_b   1.000
_cell.length_c   1.000
_cell.angle_alpha   90.00
_cell.angle_beta   90.00
_cell.angle_gamma   90.00
#
_symmetry.space_group_name_H-M   'P 1'
#
loop_
_entity.id
_entity.type
_entity.pdbx_description
1 polymer ?
#
loop_
_entity_poly.entity_id
_entity_poly.type
_entity_poly.pdbx_seq_one_letter_code
_entity_poly.pdbx_strand_id
1 'polypeptide(L)'
;MGTTASAATQPTLHESFHGNGMMDSSASFQTLNIHSNKAKSIITNKVAPVVITYNCRQEFQIHDDVLRTNYKVGRISDNMPEHHLVQGSYFMVQDVFSKADVLSTSGSYGAPNFRQSKGSFPLYGMGQPSLSGFKQVLQRLQGQGHQEVLFFCLREEPVVFLRLEGDFLPYTPRRKENLHENLHDLGRDARSENLELTIRKELHDFAKLNDNVFYVYNDIEHFKGEPQKISISCEEDMHVTEEVYKRPRFTMPSYRYYRLPLPTEGAPLEDEFDAFVNVLRENPSLSLSRDVSRSLPALLFSCQVGVGRTNLGMILGSLVMMHLTRAAQESTDATDKPKMQFQVIQTLISKLPKGQEVMEEVDRAIDLCSEMHDIREAIYENKQKLEGIGEDYQIQGSSTKDYFLHRTLQSLERYFYLIIFNAYLHEQYPLAFACSFSQWLCSHAWMYRLLSCMNQSELRAQADLLTKGARVLVADEYLAPDVLSTIKQMKVANFRRVPKMTIYGMAQPTSEATGAVLEYLTDEKRKHSSVLWVNLQDELVVEANGQIFCPREPTPLKEELVGSQKWLEVTLEQEKQMKMFKSCVTVQETFNQHKSSHQGLQYRRIPFPECSSPTEEVRRALTDLVCVCVCVCVSLCLKGRDRWLSLLWVQRSVSHIKNECVSVCVVMKLVRLLPDGHRMKREVDLALDSVSETMTPLHYHLREIIICSYRQVGGALSSHTEIQALILKSLLYLERYMYLILFNTYLHLEKRDSWQRSFSDWMLQVRSDVRLLQHWLEPVL
;
A
#
# COMPACT_ATOMS: atom_id res chain seq x y z
N MET A 1 -35.98 48.24 14.56
CA MET A 1 -36.03 49.62 14.03
C MET A 1 -34.62 50.04 13.66
N GLY A 2 -34.40 50.53 12.43
CA GLY A 2 -33.14 51.14 12.01
C GLY A 2 -32.36 50.39 10.94
N THR A 3 -32.79 50.54 9.69
CA THR A 3 -32.08 50.22 8.44
C THR A 3 -30.91 51.18 8.18
N THR A 4 -29.83 50.72 7.54
CA THR A 4 -29.22 51.42 6.38
C THR A 4 -28.42 50.43 5.53
N ALA A 5 -28.68 50.48 4.23
CA ALA A 5 -28.04 49.72 3.18
C ALA A 5 -26.93 50.55 2.52
N SER A 6 -25.98 49.89 1.87
CA SER A 6 -25.29 50.44 0.70
C SER A 6 -24.94 49.30 -0.25
N ALA A 7 -25.47 49.43 -1.47
CA ALA A 7 -25.23 48.56 -2.61
C ALA A 7 -24.40 49.33 -3.65
N ALA A 8 -23.56 48.61 -4.40
CA ALA A 8 -22.99 49.02 -5.68
C ALA A 8 -22.69 47.73 -6.48
N THR A 9 -23.57 47.33 -7.40
CA THR A 9 -23.59 47.57 -8.87
C THR A 9 -22.73 46.60 -9.70
N GLN A 10 -23.43 45.73 -10.45
CA GLN A 10 -22.98 45.08 -11.70
C GLN A 10 -22.98 46.08 -12.88
N PRO A 11 -22.30 45.73 -13.99
CA PRO A 11 -22.94 45.64 -15.32
C PRO A 11 -22.54 44.34 -16.07
N THR A 12 -23.46 43.51 -16.60
CA THR A 12 -24.05 43.46 -17.98
C THR A 12 -23.01 43.41 -19.12
N LEU A 13 -23.06 42.65 -20.23
CA LEU A 13 -24.07 41.86 -20.98
C LEU A 13 -23.31 41.14 -22.14
N HIS A 14 -23.75 39.95 -22.59
CA HIS A 14 -24.03 39.68 -24.02
C HIS A 14 -24.65 38.30 -24.27
N GLU A 15 -25.88 38.30 -24.78
CA GLU A 15 -26.54 37.19 -25.47
C GLU A 15 -26.15 37.19 -26.96
N SER A 16 -26.20 36.01 -27.59
CA SER A 16 -26.64 35.85 -28.99
C SER A 16 -27.25 34.45 -29.21
N PHE A 17 -28.45 34.48 -29.82
CA PHE A 17 -29.46 33.43 -30.03
C PHE A 17 -29.23 32.51 -31.25
N HIS A 18 -29.87 31.31 -31.20
CA HIS A 18 -30.60 30.52 -32.24
C HIS A 18 -30.29 29.02 -32.15
N GLY A 19 -31.21 28.04 -32.17
CA GLY A 19 -32.68 27.97 -32.23
C GLY A 19 -33.18 26.51 -32.46
N ASN A 20 -34.42 26.22 -32.01
CA ASN A 20 -35.35 25.09 -32.31
C ASN A 20 -35.03 23.65 -31.83
N GLY A 21 -35.96 22.85 -31.28
CA GLY A 21 -37.41 23.00 -31.10
C GLY A 21 -38.11 21.87 -30.29
N MET A 22 -39.31 22.22 -29.77
CA MET A 22 -40.52 21.45 -29.40
C MET A 22 -40.46 19.97 -28.92
N MET A 23 -41.03 19.69 -27.73
CA MET A 23 -42.42 19.17 -27.55
C MET A 23 -42.80 19.02 -26.06
N ASP A 24 -43.97 19.54 -25.70
CA ASP A 24 -44.67 19.37 -24.40
C ASP A 24 -45.27 17.97 -24.24
N SER A 25 -45.35 17.48 -23.00
CA SER A 25 -46.39 16.52 -22.56
C SER A 25 -46.61 16.60 -21.05
N SER A 26 -47.78 17.11 -20.71
CA SER A 26 -48.43 17.20 -19.41
C SER A 26 -48.60 15.86 -18.68
N ALA A 27 -48.35 15.84 -17.37
CA ALA A 27 -48.93 14.86 -16.46
C ALA A 27 -49.54 15.59 -15.24
N SER A 28 -50.86 15.50 -15.17
CA SER A 28 -51.75 16.01 -14.13
C SER A 28 -51.51 15.31 -12.79
N PHE A 29 -51.21 16.06 -11.73
CA PHE A 29 -51.29 15.56 -10.37
C PHE A 29 -52.75 15.52 -9.90
N GLN A 30 -53.25 14.32 -9.61
CA GLN A 30 -54.49 14.11 -8.88
C GLN A 30 -54.29 14.51 -7.42
N THR A 31 -55.08 15.49 -6.98
CA THR A 31 -55.11 16.01 -5.62
C THR A 31 -55.69 14.96 -4.66
N LEU A 32 -54.92 14.59 -3.63
CA LEU A 32 -55.40 13.82 -2.48
C LEU A 32 -56.50 14.63 -1.75
N ASN A 33 -57.64 13.97 -1.54
CA ASN A 33 -58.85 14.56 -0.98
C ASN A 33 -58.78 14.53 0.55
N ILE A 34 -58.48 15.68 1.19
CA ILE A 34 -58.56 15.85 2.65
C ILE A 34 -59.86 16.58 2.97
N HIS A 35 -60.75 15.92 3.71
CA HIS A 35 -62.01 16.50 4.14
C HIS A 35 -61.84 17.49 5.31
N SER A 36 -62.50 18.64 5.13
CA SER A 36 -63.10 19.55 6.12
C SER A 36 -62.29 20.73 6.70
N ASN A 37 -62.79 21.91 6.34
CA ASN A 37 -62.99 23.13 7.13
C ASN A 37 -61.79 23.96 7.65
N LYS A 38 -61.69 25.17 7.05
CA LYS A 38 -61.22 26.44 7.63
C LYS A 38 -59.74 26.56 8.03
N ALA A 39 -58.82 26.28 7.11
CA ALA A 39 -57.47 26.82 7.18
C ALA A 39 -57.10 27.49 5.84
N LYS A 40 -56.80 28.79 5.85
CA LYS A 40 -56.04 29.43 4.76
C LYS A 40 -54.57 29.26 5.10
N SER A 41 -53.88 28.34 4.44
CA SER A 41 -52.43 28.17 4.55
C SER A 41 -51.75 29.39 3.90
N ILE A 42 -50.97 30.14 4.69
CA ILE A 42 -50.03 31.12 4.14
C ILE A 42 -48.67 30.43 4.10
N ILE A 43 -48.22 30.10 2.88
CA ILE A 43 -46.92 29.47 2.64
C ILE A 43 -45.88 30.57 2.47
N THR A 44 -44.86 30.63 3.32
CA THR A 44 -43.70 31.50 3.10
C THR A 44 -42.39 30.72 3.15
N ASN A 45 -41.57 30.98 2.14
CA ASN A 45 -40.18 30.56 1.87
C ASN A 45 -39.89 29.06 1.66
N LYS A 46 -39.11 28.76 0.61
CA LYS A 46 -38.78 27.42 0.10
C LYS A 46 -37.87 26.58 1.02
N VAL A 47 -37.49 27.10 2.18
CA VAL A 47 -36.44 26.51 3.04
C VAL A 47 -37.01 25.97 4.36
N ALA A 48 -38.19 26.43 4.81
CA ALA A 48 -38.86 25.90 6.01
C ALA A 48 -40.35 26.31 6.01
N PRO A 49 -41.28 25.45 5.57
CA PRO A 49 -42.70 25.75 5.61
C PRO A 49 -43.20 25.77 7.06
N VAL A 50 -43.79 26.89 7.47
CA VAL A 50 -44.41 27.07 8.79
C VAL A 50 -45.93 27.03 8.64
N VAL A 51 -46.61 26.23 9.47
CA VAL A 51 -48.07 26.20 9.53
C VAL A 51 -48.52 27.01 10.74
N ILE A 52 -49.32 28.04 10.50
CA ILE A 52 -49.90 28.90 11.54
C ILE A 52 -51.40 28.59 11.64
N THR A 53 -51.87 28.29 12.85
CA THR A 53 -53.30 28.03 13.11
C THR A 53 -54.14 29.31 12.99
N TYR A 54 -55.46 29.17 12.79
CA TYR A 54 -56.41 30.27 12.52
C TYR A 54 -56.36 31.44 13.53
N ASN A 55 -55.88 31.21 14.75
CA ASN A 55 -55.79 32.21 15.81
C ASN A 55 -54.39 32.84 15.98
N CYS A 56 -53.43 32.49 15.13
CA CYS A 56 -52.03 32.95 15.20
C CYS A 56 -51.36 32.70 16.57
N ARG A 57 -51.83 31.71 17.35
CA ARG A 57 -51.29 31.40 18.69
C ARG A 57 -50.33 30.21 18.71
N GLN A 58 -50.31 29.41 17.65
CA GLN A 58 -49.47 28.23 17.54
C GLN A 58 -48.77 28.23 16.18
N GLU A 59 -47.45 28.10 16.23
CA GLU A 59 -46.60 27.88 15.06
C GLU A 59 -46.09 26.44 15.10
N PHE A 60 -46.20 25.74 13.97
CA PHE A 60 -45.58 24.43 13.79
C PHE A 60 -44.51 24.55 12.70
N GLN A 61 -43.28 24.23 13.05
CA GLN A 61 -42.20 24.07 12.09
C GLN A 61 -42.18 22.61 11.66
N ILE A 62 -42.52 22.36 10.39
CA ILE A 62 -42.43 21.01 9.82
C ILE A 62 -40.94 20.77 9.51
N HIS A 63 -40.29 19.95 10.33
CA HIS A 63 -38.95 19.40 10.06
C HIS A 63 -39.04 18.08 9.28
N ASP A 64 -39.94 17.99 8.31
CA ASP A 64 -39.78 16.98 7.29
C ASP A 64 -38.71 17.50 6.35
N ASP A 65 -37.48 17.04 6.56
CA ASP A 65 -36.49 17.00 5.47
C ASP A 65 -37.21 16.33 4.30
N VAL A 66 -37.69 17.13 3.34
CA VAL A 66 -38.28 16.63 2.12
C VAL A 66 -37.23 15.72 1.50
N LEU A 67 -37.46 14.41 1.66
CA LEU A 67 -36.58 13.32 1.27
C LEU A 67 -36.02 13.66 -0.09
N ARG A 68 -34.69 13.66 -0.24
CA ARG A 68 -34.06 13.82 -1.55
C ARG A 68 -34.59 12.69 -2.43
N THR A 69 -35.62 12.99 -3.22
CA THR A 69 -36.26 12.08 -4.17
C THR A 69 -35.28 11.78 -5.28
N ASN A 70 -34.45 10.76 -5.07
CA ASN A 70 -33.62 10.06 -6.05
C ASN A 70 -33.23 8.67 -5.50
N TYR A 71 -34.13 8.00 -4.78
CA TYR A 71 -33.90 6.62 -4.35
C TYR A 71 -33.89 5.72 -5.58
N LYS A 72 -32.81 4.94 -5.71
CA LYS A 72 -32.64 4.01 -6.81
C LYS A 72 -33.20 2.66 -6.40
N VAL A 73 -33.86 2.01 -7.35
CA VAL A 73 -34.31 0.63 -7.24
C VAL A 73 -33.50 -0.25 -8.18
N GLY A 74 -33.45 -1.54 -7.91
CA GLY A 74 -32.80 -2.51 -8.78
C GLY A 74 -33.26 -3.94 -8.51
N ARG A 75 -32.82 -4.84 -9.39
CA ARG A 75 -33.03 -6.30 -9.29
C ARG A 75 -31.77 -7.04 -9.70
N ILE A 76 -31.51 -8.19 -9.07
CA ILE A 76 -30.36 -9.04 -9.42
C ILE A 76 -30.56 -9.69 -10.79
N SER A 77 -31.73 -10.26 -11.05
CA SER A 77 -32.11 -10.86 -12.33
C SER A 77 -33.50 -10.39 -12.77
N ASP A 78 -33.82 -10.55 -14.06
CA ASP A 78 -35.12 -10.10 -14.61
C ASP A 78 -36.33 -10.85 -14.03
N ASN A 79 -36.11 -12.03 -13.44
CA ASN A 79 -37.16 -12.83 -12.81
C ASN A 79 -37.39 -12.47 -11.33
N MET A 80 -36.62 -11.52 -10.78
CA MET A 80 -36.71 -11.09 -9.39
C MET A 80 -37.42 -9.74 -9.25
N PRO A 81 -38.11 -9.50 -8.13
CA PRO A 81 -38.75 -8.21 -7.88
C PRO A 81 -37.70 -7.10 -7.80
N GLU A 82 -38.08 -5.93 -8.32
CA GLU A 82 -37.31 -4.71 -8.17
C GLU A 82 -37.59 -4.08 -6.81
N HIS A 83 -36.54 -3.63 -6.12
CA HIS A 83 -36.64 -3.03 -4.80
C HIS A 83 -35.55 -1.98 -4.56
N HIS A 84 -35.71 -1.17 -3.50
CA HIS A 84 -34.79 -0.10 -3.15
C HIS A 84 -33.36 -0.60 -2.89
N LEU A 85 -32.38 0.16 -3.38
CA LEU A 85 -30.95 -0.09 -3.20
C LEU A 85 -30.39 0.85 -2.13
N VAL A 86 -29.66 0.27 -1.19
CA VAL A 86 -28.93 1.01 -0.14
C VAL A 86 -27.79 1.81 -0.78
N GLN A 87 -27.63 3.07 -0.35
CA GLN A 87 -26.75 4.08 -0.96
C GLN A 87 -26.95 4.20 -2.49
N GLY A 88 -28.13 3.81 -2.98
CA GLY A 88 -28.47 3.79 -4.40
C GLY A 88 -27.69 2.79 -5.26
N SER A 89 -26.97 1.82 -4.69
CA SER A 89 -26.16 0.87 -5.47
C SER A 89 -26.02 -0.52 -4.87
N TYR A 90 -26.42 -0.76 -3.62
CA TYR A 90 -26.12 -2.00 -2.91
C TYR A 90 -27.37 -2.78 -2.51
N PHE A 91 -27.23 -4.10 -2.56
CA PHE A 91 -28.18 -5.08 -2.06
C PHE A 91 -27.77 -5.53 -0.66
N MET A 92 -28.72 -5.76 0.26
CA MET A 92 -28.41 -6.29 1.58
C MET A 92 -28.33 -7.82 1.54
N VAL A 93 -27.19 -8.36 1.92
CA VAL A 93 -26.90 -9.80 1.89
C VAL A 93 -26.55 -10.28 3.29
N GLN A 94 -27.06 -11.46 3.67
CA GLN A 94 -26.74 -12.10 4.93
C GLN A 94 -25.23 -12.31 5.04
N ASP A 95 -24.66 -11.86 6.15
CA ASP A 95 -23.21 -11.66 6.23
C ASP A 95 -22.41 -12.97 6.22
N VAL A 96 -22.91 -14.00 6.88
CA VAL A 96 -22.29 -15.31 6.99
C VAL A 96 -23.20 -16.35 6.36
N PHE A 97 -22.73 -16.96 5.28
CA PHE A 97 -23.38 -18.11 4.64
C PHE A 97 -22.94 -19.42 5.32
N SER A 98 -23.77 -20.45 5.22
CA SER A 98 -23.63 -21.71 5.99
C SER A 98 -22.28 -22.44 5.85
N LYS A 99 -21.57 -22.29 4.72
CA LYS A 99 -20.26 -22.94 4.51
C LYS A 99 -19.08 -22.19 5.12
N ALA A 100 -19.30 -21.01 5.68
CA ALA A 100 -18.23 -20.16 6.22
C ALA A 100 -17.74 -20.65 7.60
N ASP A 101 -18.53 -21.45 8.33
CA ASP A 101 -18.18 -22.02 9.64
C ASP A 101 -17.48 -23.38 9.49
N VAL A 102 -16.19 -23.35 9.18
CA VAL A 102 -15.36 -24.56 8.97
C VAL A 102 -15.26 -25.39 10.25
N LEU A 103 -15.16 -24.75 11.42
CA LEU A 103 -15.07 -25.45 12.71
C LEU A 103 -16.43 -25.92 13.24
N SER A 104 -17.54 -25.60 12.58
CA SER A 104 -18.90 -25.98 13.00
C SER A 104 -19.22 -25.54 14.43
N THR A 105 -18.82 -24.32 14.79
CA THR A 105 -18.90 -23.76 16.14
C THR A 105 -20.13 -22.86 16.37
N SER A 106 -20.84 -22.48 15.31
CA SER A 106 -22.04 -21.62 15.42
C SER A 106 -23.12 -22.24 16.29
N GLY A 107 -23.35 -23.55 16.17
CA GLY A 107 -24.38 -24.25 16.95
C GLY A 107 -23.99 -24.49 18.42
N SER A 108 -22.70 -24.69 18.72
CA SER A 108 -22.22 -25.07 20.05
C SER A 108 -21.65 -23.90 20.86
N TYR A 109 -21.19 -22.85 20.20
CA TYR A 109 -20.58 -21.66 20.81
C TYR A 109 -21.31 -20.36 20.45
N GLY A 110 -22.24 -20.38 19.49
CA GLY A 110 -23.01 -19.21 19.08
C GLY A 110 -22.30 -18.32 18.04
N ALA A 111 -21.07 -18.66 17.62
CA ALA A 111 -20.34 -17.90 16.62
C ALA A 111 -19.57 -18.84 15.68
N PRO A 112 -19.45 -18.51 14.39
CA PRO A 112 -18.68 -19.30 13.43
C PRO A 112 -17.18 -19.22 13.75
N ASN A 113 -16.46 -20.30 13.48
CA ASN A 113 -15.01 -20.46 13.72
C ASN A 113 -14.51 -19.97 15.10
N PHE A 114 -15.32 -20.09 16.16
CA PHE A 114 -14.94 -19.72 17.53
C PHE A 114 -13.85 -20.65 18.06
N ARG A 115 -12.71 -20.09 18.48
CA ARG A 115 -11.56 -20.85 18.99
C ARG A 115 -10.71 -20.03 19.96
N GLN A 116 -9.92 -20.74 20.77
CA GLN A 116 -8.84 -20.16 21.58
C GLN A 116 -7.50 -20.43 20.89
N SER A 117 -6.51 -19.53 21.03
CA SER A 117 -5.14 -19.81 20.58
C SER A 117 -4.58 -21.08 21.22
N LYS A 118 -3.70 -21.81 20.51
CA LYS A 118 -3.03 -23.04 20.96
C LYS A 118 -1.99 -22.75 22.05
N GLY A 119 -2.40 -22.26 23.22
CA GLY A 119 -1.53 -21.92 24.34
C GLY A 119 -2.34 -21.54 25.59
N SER A 120 -1.66 -21.08 26.63
CA SER A 120 -2.30 -20.70 27.91
C SER A 120 -2.91 -19.30 27.92
N PHE A 121 -2.72 -18.50 26.86
CA PHE A 121 -3.24 -17.14 26.80
C PHE A 121 -4.78 -17.13 26.64
N PRO A 122 -5.49 -16.22 27.33
CA PRO A 122 -6.94 -16.04 27.18
C PRO A 122 -7.24 -15.24 25.90
N LEU A 123 -6.87 -15.81 24.75
CA LEU A 123 -6.91 -15.19 23.44
C LEU A 123 -7.85 -15.98 22.52
N TYR A 124 -8.89 -15.33 22.02
CA TYR A 124 -9.99 -15.96 21.31
C TYR A 124 -10.24 -15.29 19.96
N GLY A 125 -10.64 -16.08 18.97
CA GLY A 125 -11.04 -15.62 17.65
C GLY A 125 -12.38 -16.21 17.23
N MET A 126 -13.17 -15.45 16.47
CA MET A 126 -14.45 -15.89 15.91
C MET A 126 -14.78 -15.13 14.62
N GLY A 127 -15.75 -15.62 13.84
CA GLY A 127 -16.43 -14.86 12.80
C GLY A 127 -17.63 -14.09 13.35
N GLN A 128 -18.44 -13.56 12.45
CA GLN A 128 -19.57 -12.71 12.77
C GLN A 128 -20.72 -13.56 13.37
N PRO A 129 -21.14 -13.29 14.62
CA PRO A 129 -22.26 -13.99 15.24
C PRO A 129 -23.59 -13.27 15.00
N SER A 130 -24.69 -13.94 15.31
CA SER A 130 -25.95 -13.25 15.60
C SER A 130 -25.90 -12.56 16.97
N LEU A 131 -26.91 -11.74 17.29
CA LEU A 131 -26.98 -11.10 18.61
C LEU A 131 -27.09 -12.14 19.74
N SER A 132 -27.95 -13.16 19.61
CA SER A 132 -28.06 -14.22 20.60
C SER A 132 -26.78 -15.05 20.68
N GLY A 133 -26.16 -15.35 19.53
CA GLY A 133 -24.90 -16.06 19.43
C GLY A 133 -23.76 -15.34 20.15
N PHE A 134 -23.67 -14.02 19.99
CA PHE A 134 -22.68 -13.21 20.71
C PHE A 134 -22.88 -13.25 22.23
N LYS A 135 -24.13 -13.23 22.70
CA LYS A 135 -24.43 -13.38 24.14
C LYS A 135 -23.97 -14.74 24.66
N GLN A 136 -24.13 -15.82 23.89
CA GLN A 136 -23.65 -17.15 24.27
C GLN A 136 -22.11 -17.19 24.38
N VAL A 137 -21.39 -16.56 23.45
CA VAL A 137 -19.92 -16.43 23.53
C VAL A 137 -19.51 -15.72 24.83
N LEU A 138 -20.13 -14.60 25.17
CA LEU A 138 -19.79 -13.86 26.39
C LEU A 138 -20.10 -14.66 27.67
N GLN A 139 -21.26 -15.32 27.73
CA GLN A 139 -21.63 -16.19 28.84
C GLN A 139 -20.61 -17.34 29.01
N ARG A 140 -20.12 -17.89 27.91
CA ARG A 140 -19.08 -18.92 27.93
C ARG A 140 -17.77 -18.40 28.52
N LEU A 141 -17.30 -17.23 28.07
CA LEU A 141 -16.07 -16.62 28.59
C LEU A 141 -16.20 -16.34 30.10
N GLN A 142 -17.36 -15.84 30.55
CA GLN A 142 -17.62 -15.65 31.98
C GLN A 142 -17.65 -16.97 32.75
N GLY A 143 -18.28 -18.02 32.19
CA GLY A 143 -18.31 -19.35 32.77
C GLY A 143 -16.92 -20.02 32.88
N GLN A 144 -15.97 -19.61 32.03
CA GLN A 144 -14.56 -20.00 32.11
C GLN A 144 -13.75 -19.19 33.13
N GLY A 145 -14.37 -18.22 33.82
CA GLY A 145 -13.74 -17.41 34.87
C GLY A 145 -13.10 -16.10 34.39
N HIS A 146 -13.30 -15.70 33.13
CA HIS A 146 -12.77 -14.43 32.62
C HIS A 146 -13.55 -13.24 33.22
N GLN A 147 -12.86 -12.40 33.99
CA GLN A 147 -13.44 -11.24 34.66
C GLN A 147 -13.47 -9.98 33.77
N GLU A 148 -12.54 -9.89 32.83
CA GLU A 148 -12.40 -8.77 31.90
C GLU A 148 -12.36 -9.32 30.48
N VAL A 149 -13.11 -8.69 29.57
CA VAL A 149 -13.20 -9.10 28.16
C VAL A 149 -13.02 -7.86 27.29
N LEU A 150 -11.99 -7.87 26.45
CA LEU A 150 -11.71 -6.83 25.46
C LEU A 150 -12.08 -7.40 24.09
N PHE A 151 -13.17 -6.89 23.51
CA PHE A 151 -13.69 -7.31 22.22
C PHE A 151 -13.20 -6.38 21.11
N PHE A 152 -12.59 -6.97 20.08
CA PHE A 152 -12.03 -6.29 18.92
C PHE A 152 -12.80 -6.68 17.66
N CYS A 153 -13.55 -5.74 17.09
CA CYS A 153 -14.15 -5.89 15.76
C CYS A 153 -13.16 -5.38 14.71
N LEU A 154 -12.71 -6.29 13.85
CA LEU A 154 -11.66 -6.04 12.86
C LEU A 154 -12.22 -5.66 11.48
N ARG A 155 -13.50 -5.29 11.41
CA ARG A 155 -14.24 -5.11 10.15
C ARG A 155 -14.24 -3.66 9.68
N GLU A 156 -13.84 -3.46 8.42
CA GLU A 156 -13.93 -2.20 7.69
C GLU A 156 -15.34 -1.97 7.14
N GLU A 157 -15.99 -3.02 6.68
CA GLU A 157 -17.30 -2.99 6.06
C GLU A 157 -18.42 -2.72 7.08
N PRO A 158 -19.49 -2.00 6.67
CA PRO A 158 -20.63 -1.74 7.54
C PRO A 158 -21.49 -3.00 7.73
N VAL A 159 -21.93 -3.25 8.96
CA VAL A 159 -22.83 -4.36 9.29
C VAL A 159 -24.07 -3.83 9.98
N VAL A 160 -25.24 -4.24 9.50
CA VAL A 160 -26.53 -3.94 10.13
C VAL A 160 -27.21 -5.23 10.51
N PHE A 161 -27.70 -5.30 11.75
CA PHE A 161 -28.42 -6.44 12.27
C PHE A 161 -29.92 -6.24 12.07
N LEU A 162 -30.58 -7.20 11.43
CA LEU A 162 -32.01 -7.18 11.18
C LEU A 162 -32.70 -8.25 12.03
N ARG A 163 -33.86 -7.90 12.60
CA ARG A 163 -34.67 -8.84 13.39
C ARG A 163 -35.26 -9.93 12.49
N LEU A 164 -34.97 -11.19 12.81
CA LEU A 164 -35.53 -12.37 12.13
C LEU A 164 -35.77 -13.49 13.16
N GLU A 165 -36.97 -14.09 13.14
CA GLU A 165 -37.33 -15.26 13.95
C GLU A 165 -37.00 -15.16 15.47
N GLY A 166 -37.04 -13.94 16.03
CA GLY A 166 -36.78 -13.68 17.45
C GLY A 166 -35.32 -13.43 17.82
N ASP A 167 -34.41 -13.39 16.83
CA ASP A 167 -33.02 -12.95 16.99
C ASP A 167 -32.73 -11.76 16.05
N PHE A 168 -31.49 -11.27 16.08
CA PHE A 168 -30.96 -10.26 15.18
C PHE A 168 -29.78 -10.84 14.40
N LEU A 169 -29.93 -10.94 13.09
CA LEU A 169 -28.95 -11.53 12.18
C LEU A 169 -28.17 -10.43 11.43
N PRO A 170 -26.87 -10.61 11.21
CA PRO A 170 -26.02 -9.63 10.53
C PRO A 170 -26.21 -9.64 9.01
N TYR A 171 -26.34 -8.46 8.42
CA TYR A 171 -26.41 -8.21 6.98
C TYR A 171 -25.40 -7.14 6.56
N THR A 172 -24.86 -7.27 5.34
CA THR A 172 -23.91 -6.33 4.75
C THR A 172 -24.36 -5.88 3.36
N PRO A 173 -24.09 -4.63 2.96
CA PRO A 173 -24.34 -4.16 1.61
C PRO A 173 -23.34 -4.78 0.62
N ARG A 174 -23.82 -5.23 -0.55
CA ARG A 174 -23.04 -5.85 -1.61
C ARG A 174 -23.40 -5.29 -2.98
N ARG A 175 -22.43 -5.30 -3.90
CA ARG A 175 -22.60 -4.85 -5.28
C ARG A 175 -23.28 -5.93 -6.13
N LYS A 176 -24.04 -5.52 -7.14
CA LYS A 176 -24.68 -6.46 -8.07
C LYS A 176 -23.66 -7.31 -8.81
N GLU A 177 -22.54 -6.70 -9.19
CA GLU A 177 -21.51 -7.31 -10.03
C GLU A 177 -20.78 -8.43 -9.29
N ASN A 178 -20.68 -8.35 -7.97
CA ASN A 178 -20.07 -9.37 -7.13
C ASN A 178 -20.66 -9.35 -5.71
N LEU A 179 -21.60 -10.28 -5.46
CA LEU A 179 -22.29 -10.39 -4.17
C LEU A 179 -21.42 -11.09 -3.10
N HIS A 180 -20.37 -11.80 -3.49
CA HIS A 180 -19.48 -12.51 -2.58
C HIS A 180 -18.45 -11.58 -1.91
N GLU A 181 -18.14 -10.44 -2.53
CA GLU A 181 -17.13 -9.49 -2.06
C GLU A 181 -17.71 -8.38 -1.20
N ASN A 182 -17.03 -8.01 -0.12
CA ASN A 182 -17.49 -6.92 0.76
C ASN A 182 -17.25 -5.58 0.08
N LEU A 183 -17.85 -4.52 0.62
CA LEU A 183 -17.42 -3.19 0.25
C LEU A 183 -16.01 -2.93 0.79
N HIS A 184 -15.11 -2.58 -0.12
CA HIS A 184 -13.74 -2.13 0.16
C HIS A 184 -13.61 -0.64 -0.20
N ASP A 185 -12.55 0.01 0.29
CA ASP A 185 -12.18 1.40 -0.04
C ASP A 185 -13.28 2.44 0.20
N LEU A 186 -14.01 2.34 1.32
CA LEU A 186 -15.15 3.20 1.67
C LEU A 186 -14.81 4.70 1.91
N GLY A 187 -13.60 5.14 1.59
CA GLY A 187 -13.12 6.52 1.75
C GLY A 187 -12.73 6.85 3.19
N ARG A 188 -11.51 7.38 3.41
CA ARG A 188 -10.98 7.67 4.75
C ARG A 188 -11.82 8.64 5.59
N ASP A 189 -12.65 9.47 4.96
CA ASP A 189 -13.42 10.52 5.65
C ASP A 189 -14.76 10.01 6.21
N ALA A 190 -15.26 8.85 5.76
CA ALA A 190 -16.51 8.27 6.23
C ALA A 190 -16.22 7.10 7.20
N ARG A 191 -16.34 7.35 8.51
CA ARG A 191 -16.29 6.29 9.52
C ARG A 191 -17.39 5.25 9.24
N SER A 192 -17.04 3.96 9.23
CA SER A 192 -17.97 2.87 8.93
C SER A 192 -19.19 2.85 9.85
N GLU A 193 -19.06 3.32 11.08
CA GLU A 193 -20.18 3.51 12.02
C GLU A 193 -21.21 4.53 11.50
N ASN A 194 -20.76 5.63 10.90
CA ASN A 194 -21.67 6.62 10.30
C ASN A 194 -22.39 6.04 9.08
N LEU A 195 -21.69 5.20 8.32
CA LEU A 195 -22.29 4.49 7.19
C LEU A 195 -23.35 3.50 7.67
N GLU A 196 -23.10 2.73 8.73
CA GLU A 196 -24.10 1.84 9.34
C GLU A 196 -25.36 2.58 9.79
N LEU A 197 -25.21 3.75 10.43
CA LEU A 197 -26.33 4.60 10.82
C LEU A 197 -27.12 5.12 9.60
N THR A 198 -26.40 5.52 8.55
CA THR A 198 -27.02 5.98 7.29
C THR A 198 -27.79 4.85 6.63
N ILE A 199 -27.20 3.66 6.54
CA ILE A 199 -27.85 2.46 6.00
C ILE A 199 -29.08 2.11 6.82
N ARG A 200 -29.02 2.10 8.15
CA ARG A 200 -30.18 1.83 9.01
C ARG A 200 -31.33 2.80 8.72
N LYS A 201 -31.03 4.10 8.59
CA LYS A 201 -32.04 5.12 8.25
C LYS A 201 -32.67 4.83 6.89
N GLU A 202 -31.85 4.56 5.87
CA GLU A 202 -32.31 4.20 4.53
C GLU A 202 -33.20 2.95 4.54
N LEU A 203 -32.80 1.89 5.24
CA LEU A 203 -33.60 0.66 5.35
C LEU A 203 -34.96 0.91 5.97
N HIS A 204 -35.03 1.72 7.03
CA HIS A 204 -36.28 2.10 7.66
C HIS A 204 -37.17 2.94 6.73
N ASP A 205 -36.59 3.93 6.04
CA ASP A 205 -37.31 4.78 5.08
C ASP A 205 -37.85 3.94 3.91
N PHE A 206 -37.03 3.02 3.37
CA PHE A 206 -37.43 2.12 2.29
C PHE A 206 -38.50 1.13 2.71
N ALA A 207 -38.44 0.61 3.93
CA ALA A 207 -39.48 -0.25 4.47
C ALA A 207 -40.80 0.51 4.62
N LYS A 208 -40.78 1.74 5.15
CA LYS A 208 -41.98 2.59 5.26
C LYS A 208 -42.65 2.89 3.91
N LEU A 209 -41.85 3.03 2.86
CA LEU A 209 -42.34 3.22 1.50
C LEU A 209 -42.93 1.94 0.87
N ASN A 210 -42.68 0.77 1.47
CA ASN A 210 -43.06 -0.53 0.94
C ASN A 210 -43.76 -1.39 2.02
N ASP A 211 -44.80 -0.84 2.64
CA ASP A 211 -45.66 -1.51 3.63
C ASP A 211 -44.89 -2.18 4.80
N ASN A 212 -43.86 -1.50 5.30
CA ASN A 212 -42.94 -1.98 6.34
C ASN A 212 -42.18 -3.26 5.95
N VAL A 213 -41.93 -3.48 4.66
CA VAL A 213 -41.20 -4.63 4.14
C VAL A 213 -39.96 -4.18 3.37
N PHE A 214 -38.82 -4.80 3.68
CA PHE A 214 -37.58 -4.68 2.93
C PHE A 214 -37.12 -6.03 2.38
N TYR A 215 -36.37 -6.01 1.28
CA TYR A 215 -35.89 -7.22 0.60
C TYR A 215 -34.40 -7.46 0.88
N VAL A 216 -34.05 -8.68 1.28
CA VAL A 216 -32.67 -9.10 1.53
C VAL A 216 -32.37 -10.43 0.84
N TYR A 217 -31.09 -10.79 0.80
CA TYR A 217 -30.62 -12.04 0.20
C TYR A 217 -29.89 -12.89 1.23
N ASN A 218 -30.34 -14.14 1.42
CA ASN A 218 -29.71 -15.09 2.35
C ASN A 218 -28.86 -16.14 1.60
N ASP A 219 -29.30 -16.59 0.42
CA ASP A 219 -28.58 -17.53 -0.46
C ASP A 219 -28.18 -16.88 -1.79
N ILE A 220 -26.94 -16.42 -1.88
CA ILE A 220 -26.36 -15.83 -3.10
C ILE A 220 -25.77 -16.86 -4.07
N GLU A 221 -25.75 -18.15 -3.72
CA GLU A 221 -25.18 -19.21 -4.56
C GLU A 221 -26.24 -19.76 -5.53
N HIS A 222 -27.44 -20.05 -5.02
CA HIS A 222 -28.52 -20.66 -5.82
C HIS A 222 -29.75 -19.76 -5.95
N PHE A 223 -29.84 -18.69 -5.16
CA PHE A 223 -31.00 -17.80 -5.10
C PHE A 223 -32.32 -18.51 -4.82
N LYS A 224 -32.29 -19.63 -4.08
CA LYS A 224 -33.48 -20.44 -3.86
C LYS A 224 -34.43 -19.73 -2.91
N GLY A 225 -35.57 -19.26 -3.44
CA GLY A 225 -36.58 -18.53 -2.68
C GLY A 225 -36.23 -17.06 -2.43
N GLU A 226 -35.24 -16.52 -3.15
CA GLU A 226 -34.79 -15.13 -3.01
C GLU A 226 -35.56 -14.15 -3.92
N PRO A 227 -35.62 -12.85 -3.57
CA PRO A 227 -35.21 -12.25 -2.29
C PRO A 227 -36.18 -12.58 -1.14
N GLN A 228 -35.65 -12.68 0.08
CA GLN A 228 -36.44 -12.78 1.31
C GLN A 228 -37.05 -11.44 1.71
N LYS A 229 -38.27 -11.48 2.27
CA LYS A 229 -38.97 -10.31 2.82
C LYS A 229 -38.73 -10.22 4.32
N ILE A 230 -38.23 -9.09 4.79
CA ILE A 230 -38.09 -8.77 6.22
C ILE A 230 -39.04 -7.64 6.56
N SER A 231 -39.75 -7.78 7.69
CA SER A 231 -40.59 -6.70 8.22
C SER A 231 -39.77 -5.76 9.11
N ILE A 232 -39.80 -4.47 8.79
CA ILE A 232 -39.14 -3.40 9.55
C ILE A 232 -40.21 -2.35 9.84
N SER A 233 -40.75 -2.40 11.06
CA SER A 233 -41.86 -1.53 11.48
C SER A 233 -41.38 -0.27 12.22
N CYS A 234 -40.24 -0.38 12.91
CA CYS A 234 -39.60 0.71 13.63
C CYS A 234 -38.08 0.54 13.65
N GLU A 235 -37.37 1.56 14.13
CA GLU A 235 -35.90 1.51 14.21
C GLU A 235 -35.39 0.41 15.15
N GLU A 236 -36.15 0.01 16.18
CA GLU A 236 -35.79 -1.05 17.12
C GLU A 236 -35.79 -2.46 16.51
N ASP A 237 -36.34 -2.63 15.30
CA ASP A 237 -36.23 -3.87 14.52
C ASP A 237 -34.82 -4.02 13.88
N MET A 238 -33.95 -3.02 14.04
CA MET A 238 -32.59 -3.02 13.52
C MET A 238 -31.57 -2.55 14.57
N HIS A 239 -30.35 -3.07 14.48
CA HIS A 239 -29.21 -2.60 15.27
C HIS A 239 -27.96 -2.41 14.42
N VAL A 240 -27.15 -1.41 14.76
CA VAL A 240 -25.80 -1.26 14.19
C VAL A 240 -24.75 -1.95 15.07
N THR A 241 -23.53 -2.15 14.56
CA THR A 241 -22.49 -2.90 15.29
C THR A 241 -22.20 -2.30 16.66
N GLU A 242 -22.13 -0.98 16.75
CA GLU A 242 -21.84 -0.25 17.98
C GLU A 242 -22.90 -0.53 19.07
N GLU A 243 -24.18 -0.59 18.69
CA GLU A 243 -25.29 -0.87 19.61
C GLU A 243 -25.28 -2.32 20.10
N VAL A 244 -24.95 -3.27 19.22
CA VAL A 244 -24.84 -4.68 19.58
C VAL A 244 -23.66 -4.91 20.50
N TYR A 245 -22.49 -4.37 20.14
CA TYR A 245 -21.24 -4.70 20.79
C TYR A 245 -20.90 -3.81 21.99
N LYS A 246 -21.40 -2.58 22.12
CA LYS A 246 -21.19 -1.81 23.36
C LYS A 246 -22.14 -2.21 24.49
N ARG A 247 -23.31 -2.77 24.17
CA ARG A 247 -24.37 -3.12 25.13
C ARG A 247 -23.95 -4.06 26.26
N PRO A 248 -23.08 -5.08 26.06
CA PRO A 248 -22.63 -5.94 27.16
C PRO A 248 -21.95 -5.20 28.31
N ARG A 249 -21.45 -3.97 28.11
CA ARG A 249 -20.90 -3.14 29.19
C ARG A 249 -21.86 -2.91 30.36
N PHE A 250 -23.17 -2.96 30.12
CA PHE A 250 -24.19 -2.83 31.16
C PHE A 250 -24.31 -4.08 32.04
N THR A 251 -24.07 -5.27 31.48
CA THR A 251 -24.12 -6.55 32.20
C THR A 251 -22.75 -7.01 32.69
N MET A 252 -21.67 -6.51 32.07
CA MET A 252 -20.28 -6.82 32.35
C MET A 252 -19.47 -5.52 32.43
N PRO A 253 -19.30 -4.91 33.62
CA PRO A 253 -18.65 -3.59 33.73
C PRO A 253 -17.21 -3.52 33.19
N SER A 254 -16.48 -4.63 33.28
CA SER A 254 -15.11 -4.79 32.77
C SER A 254 -15.06 -5.16 31.27
N TYR A 255 -16.20 -5.24 30.59
CA TYR A 255 -16.24 -5.44 29.14
C TYR A 255 -15.90 -4.14 28.41
N ARG A 256 -15.09 -4.25 27.35
CA ARG A 256 -14.78 -3.15 26.44
C ARG A 256 -14.91 -3.60 24.99
N TYR A 257 -15.36 -2.68 24.13
CA TYR A 257 -15.49 -2.87 22.70
C TYR A 257 -14.61 -1.87 21.96
N TYR A 258 -13.81 -2.37 21.03
CA TYR A 258 -12.97 -1.59 20.13
C TYR A 258 -13.26 -2.00 18.68
N ARG A 259 -13.44 -1.01 17.81
CA ARG A 259 -13.48 -1.23 16.36
C ARG A 259 -12.14 -0.81 15.78
N LEU A 260 -11.41 -1.79 15.24
CA LEU A 260 -10.08 -1.64 14.67
C LEU A 260 -10.08 -2.29 13.28
N PRO A 261 -10.60 -1.60 12.25
CA PRO A 261 -10.70 -2.18 10.92
C PRO A 261 -9.30 -2.57 10.44
N LEU A 262 -9.09 -3.85 10.14
CA LEU A 262 -7.87 -4.34 9.52
C LEU A 262 -8.16 -4.64 8.05
N PRO A 263 -7.17 -4.46 7.16
CA PRO A 263 -7.37 -4.69 5.73
C PRO A 263 -7.63 -6.17 5.46
N THR A 264 -8.51 -6.42 4.50
CA THR A 264 -8.79 -7.79 4.03
C THR A 264 -7.56 -8.41 3.36
N GLU A 265 -6.78 -7.59 2.63
CA GLU A 265 -5.56 -7.97 1.91
C GLU A 265 -4.36 -7.07 2.26
N GLY A 266 -3.18 -7.68 2.38
CA GLY A 266 -1.93 -6.99 2.77
C GLY A 266 -1.78 -6.76 4.28
N ALA A 267 -0.71 -6.06 4.68
CA ALA A 267 -0.42 -5.72 6.08
C ALA A 267 -1.27 -4.55 6.60
N PRO A 268 -1.51 -4.45 7.93
CA PRO A 268 -2.16 -3.29 8.53
C PRO A 268 -1.38 -2.00 8.25
N LEU A 269 -2.12 -0.90 8.12
CA LEU A 269 -1.54 0.43 8.01
C LEU A 269 -0.97 0.88 9.36
N GLU A 270 -0.03 1.83 9.30
CA GLU A 270 0.59 2.38 10.50
C GLU A 270 -0.42 3.01 11.47
N ASP A 271 -1.43 3.71 10.94
CA ASP A 271 -2.52 4.29 11.73
C ASP A 271 -3.35 3.21 12.45
N GLU A 272 -3.46 2.01 11.87
CA GLU A 272 -4.17 0.88 12.47
C GLU A 272 -3.34 0.24 13.60
N PHE A 273 -2.02 0.13 13.42
CA PHE A 273 -1.11 -0.25 14.49
C PHE A 273 -1.12 0.77 15.64
N ASP A 274 -1.11 2.06 15.32
CA ASP A 274 -1.24 3.13 16.32
C ASP A 274 -2.56 3.03 17.07
N ALA A 275 -3.68 2.80 16.36
CA ALA A 275 -4.98 2.60 17.00
C ALA A 275 -4.97 1.37 17.93
N PHE A 276 -4.35 0.26 17.52
CA PHE A 276 -4.19 -0.91 18.38
C PHE A 276 -3.33 -0.62 19.61
N VAL A 277 -2.19 0.07 19.45
CA VAL A 277 -1.33 0.52 20.56
C VAL A 277 -2.06 1.46 21.52
N ASN A 278 -2.93 2.34 21.01
CA ASN A 278 -3.75 3.22 21.84
C ASN A 278 -4.67 2.40 22.75
N VAL A 279 -5.27 1.32 22.22
CA VAL A 279 -6.03 0.39 23.05
C VAL A 279 -5.14 -0.22 24.13
N LEU A 280 -3.92 -0.67 23.82
CA LEU A 280 -3.01 -1.20 24.85
C LEU A 280 -2.73 -0.17 25.96
N ARG A 281 -2.51 1.10 25.60
CA ARG A 281 -2.28 2.20 26.56
C ARG A 281 -3.50 2.51 27.43
N GLU A 282 -4.71 2.43 26.87
CA GLU A 282 -5.96 2.74 27.56
C GLU A 282 -6.43 1.65 28.54
N ASN A 283 -5.85 0.45 28.48
CA ASN A 283 -6.25 -0.69 29.30
C ASN A 283 -5.11 -1.08 30.27
N PRO A 284 -5.16 -0.64 31.55
CA PRO A 284 -4.12 -0.93 32.54
C PRO A 284 -3.87 -2.42 32.80
N SER A 285 -4.85 -3.28 32.52
CA SER A 285 -4.74 -4.74 32.58
C SER A 285 -3.74 -5.32 31.58
N LEU A 286 -3.41 -4.56 30.53
CA LEU A 286 -2.39 -4.85 29.52
C LEU A 286 -1.08 -4.09 29.73
N SER A 287 -0.92 -3.39 30.86
CA SER A 287 0.35 -2.73 31.23
C SER A 287 1.27 -3.67 32.00
N LEU A 288 2.59 -3.52 31.87
CA LEU A 288 3.56 -4.18 32.76
C LEU A 288 3.37 -3.83 34.24
N SER A 289 2.74 -2.68 34.53
CA SER A 289 2.42 -2.24 35.89
C SER A 289 1.11 -2.82 36.44
N ARG A 290 0.53 -3.84 35.78
CA ARG A 290 -0.71 -4.49 36.22
C ARG A 290 -0.58 -5.13 37.60
N ASP A 291 -1.71 -5.27 38.27
CA ASP A 291 -1.83 -6.10 39.45
C ASP A 291 -1.75 -7.58 39.03
N VAL A 292 -0.63 -8.23 39.35
CA VAL A 292 -0.36 -9.64 39.00
C VAL A 292 -1.35 -10.60 39.68
N SER A 293 -2.01 -10.19 40.77
CA SER A 293 -3.04 -11.00 41.43
C SER A 293 -4.34 -11.12 40.63
N ARG A 294 -4.57 -10.22 39.66
CA ARG A 294 -5.72 -10.28 38.75
C ARG A 294 -5.44 -11.22 37.59
N SER A 295 -6.48 -11.86 37.06
CA SER A 295 -6.39 -12.66 35.85
C SER A 295 -6.06 -11.81 34.63
N LEU A 296 -5.51 -12.42 33.58
CA LEU A 296 -5.29 -11.74 32.30
C LEU A 296 -6.65 -11.42 31.65
N PRO A 297 -6.81 -10.26 30.99
CA PRO A 297 -8.04 -9.95 30.26
C PRO A 297 -8.19 -10.91 29.07
N ALA A 298 -9.42 -11.38 28.82
CA ALA A 298 -9.70 -12.17 27.64
C ALA A 298 -9.77 -11.25 26.41
N LEU A 299 -8.92 -11.50 25.41
CA LEU A 299 -8.95 -10.77 24.14
C LEU A 299 -9.78 -11.56 23.13
N LEU A 300 -10.87 -10.99 22.64
CA LEU A 300 -11.77 -11.62 21.69
C LEU A 300 -11.76 -10.86 20.35
N PHE A 301 -11.26 -11.49 19.30
CA PHE A 301 -11.13 -10.90 17.96
C PHE A 301 -12.21 -11.44 17.01
N SER A 302 -12.85 -10.55 16.24
CA SER A 302 -13.89 -10.93 15.30
C SER A 302 -13.79 -10.19 13.96
N CYS A 303 -13.98 -10.93 12.87
CA CYS A 303 -14.18 -10.40 11.52
C CYS A 303 -15.40 -11.10 10.88
N GLN A 304 -15.58 -11.01 9.56
CA GLN A 304 -16.70 -11.67 8.88
C GLN A 304 -16.71 -13.19 9.12
N VAL A 305 -15.69 -13.91 8.66
CA VAL A 305 -15.66 -15.39 8.72
C VAL A 305 -14.85 -15.91 9.91
N GLY A 306 -13.96 -15.10 10.49
CA GLY A 306 -13.10 -15.55 11.59
C GLY A 306 -11.76 -16.16 11.15
N VAL A 307 -11.38 -15.96 9.89
CA VAL A 307 -10.13 -16.47 9.29
C VAL A 307 -9.11 -15.33 9.18
N GLY A 308 -8.90 -14.71 8.01
CA GLY A 308 -7.77 -13.79 7.75
C GLY A 308 -7.54 -12.70 8.81
N ARG A 309 -8.44 -11.71 8.90
CA ARG A 309 -8.31 -10.57 9.84
C ARG A 309 -8.29 -11.02 11.30
N THR A 310 -9.19 -11.93 11.69
CA THR A 310 -9.22 -12.50 13.05
C THR A 310 -7.90 -13.16 13.41
N ASN A 311 -7.30 -13.92 12.49
CA ASN A 311 -6.03 -14.58 12.75
C ASN A 311 -4.89 -13.58 12.94
N LEU A 312 -4.86 -12.52 12.13
CA LEU A 312 -3.90 -11.44 12.29
C LEU A 312 -4.07 -10.71 13.64
N GLY A 313 -5.31 -10.39 14.01
CA GLY A 313 -5.61 -9.79 15.33
C GLY A 313 -5.20 -10.71 16.49
N MET A 314 -5.43 -12.01 16.36
CA MET A 314 -4.96 -12.99 17.35
C MET A 314 -3.43 -13.01 17.44
N ILE A 315 -2.69 -12.97 16.32
CA ILE A 315 -1.22 -12.92 16.33
C ILE A 315 -0.72 -11.65 17.04
N LEU A 316 -1.33 -10.48 16.77
CA LEU A 316 -1.01 -9.24 17.48
C LEU A 316 -1.27 -9.38 18.99
N GLY A 317 -2.40 -9.98 19.38
CA GLY A 317 -2.73 -10.28 20.77
C GLY A 317 -1.75 -11.26 21.43
N SER A 318 -1.30 -12.29 20.72
CA SER A 318 -0.29 -13.25 21.19
C SER A 318 1.04 -12.54 21.49
N LEU A 319 1.51 -11.68 20.59
CA LEU A 319 2.73 -10.90 20.80
C LEU A 319 2.61 -10.04 22.06
N VAL A 320 1.49 -9.31 22.23
CA VAL A 320 1.22 -8.52 23.43
C VAL A 320 1.24 -9.39 24.69
N MET A 321 0.61 -10.57 24.67
CA MET A 321 0.57 -11.49 25.82
C MET A 321 1.96 -12.05 26.16
N MET A 322 2.80 -12.32 25.16
CA MET A 322 4.18 -12.76 25.37
C MET A 322 5.01 -11.68 26.08
N HIS A 323 4.89 -10.43 25.66
CA HIS A 323 5.54 -9.28 26.33
C HIS A 323 5.00 -9.04 27.74
N LEU A 324 3.69 -9.17 27.93
CA LEU A 324 3.02 -8.96 29.22
C LEU A 324 3.41 -10.01 30.27
N THR A 325 3.47 -11.28 29.88
CA THR A 325 3.71 -12.40 30.80
C THR A 325 5.19 -12.68 31.02
N ARG A 326 6.10 -12.05 30.24
CA ARG A 326 7.52 -12.40 30.18
C ARG A 326 7.73 -13.91 30.08
N ALA A 327 6.83 -14.61 29.39
CA ALA A 327 6.90 -16.04 29.19
C ALA A 327 8.12 -16.33 28.30
N ALA A 328 9.28 -16.42 28.93
CA ALA A 328 10.44 -17.04 28.36
C ALA A 328 10.13 -18.53 28.22
N GLN A 329 10.06 -18.99 26.97
CA GLN A 329 10.40 -20.36 26.59
C GLN A 329 9.57 -21.47 27.25
N GLU A 330 8.36 -21.70 26.75
CA GLU A 330 7.97 -23.10 26.55
C GLU A 330 8.40 -23.47 25.13
N SER A 331 9.38 -24.38 25.04
CA SER A 331 9.79 -24.98 23.78
C SER A 331 8.62 -25.79 23.23
N THR A 332 7.86 -25.22 22.31
CA THR A 332 7.06 -26.02 21.39
C THR A 332 8.06 -26.87 20.61
N ASP A 333 7.91 -28.21 20.65
CA ASP A 333 8.67 -29.12 19.82
C ASP A 333 8.77 -28.54 18.41
N ALA A 334 10.00 -28.26 17.97
CA ALA A 334 10.27 -27.68 16.67
C ALA A 334 9.72 -28.66 15.63
N THR A 335 8.55 -28.36 15.08
CA THR A 335 8.11 -29.03 13.87
C THR A 335 9.11 -28.61 12.79
N ASP A 336 9.70 -29.61 12.15
CA ASP A 336 10.72 -29.50 11.10
C ASP A 336 10.08 -28.93 9.81
N LYS A 337 9.48 -27.74 9.93
CA LYS A 337 8.88 -27.02 8.82
C LYS A 337 10.01 -26.42 7.98
N PRO A 338 9.98 -26.57 6.65
CA PRO A 338 11.02 -26.04 5.78
C PRO A 338 11.11 -24.51 5.92
N LYS A 339 12.21 -24.03 6.53
CA LYS A 339 12.49 -22.59 6.66
C LYS A 339 12.99 -22.06 5.32
N MET A 340 12.08 -21.53 4.51
CA MET A 340 12.49 -20.77 3.34
C MET A 340 13.03 -19.41 3.79
N GLN A 341 14.30 -19.14 3.49
CA GLN A 341 14.96 -17.91 3.90
C GLN A 341 14.70 -16.81 2.87
N PHE A 342 13.76 -15.92 3.18
CA PHE A 342 13.54 -14.71 2.39
C PHE A 342 14.65 -13.69 2.64
N GLN A 343 15.35 -13.24 1.59
CA GLN A 343 16.49 -12.34 1.78
C GLN A 343 16.09 -11.01 2.41
N VAL A 344 14.88 -10.50 2.13
CA VAL A 344 14.34 -9.31 2.78
C VAL A 344 14.23 -9.50 4.30
N ILE A 345 13.76 -10.68 4.74
CA ILE A 345 13.65 -11.02 6.16
C ILE A 345 15.03 -11.22 6.78
N GLN A 346 15.96 -11.90 6.09
CA GLN A 346 17.34 -12.06 6.56
C GLN A 346 18.07 -10.71 6.72
N THR A 347 17.83 -9.79 5.79
CA THR A 347 18.37 -8.43 5.86
C THR A 347 17.72 -7.63 7.00
N LEU A 348 16.43 -7.83 7.25
CA LEU A 348 15.72 -7.21 8.36
C LEU A 348 16.30 -7.68 9.71
N ILE A 349 16.36 -9.00 9.95
CA ILE A 349 16.79 -9.56 11.23
C ILE A 349 18.28 -9.31 11.53
N SER A 350 19.13 -9.22 10.51
CA SER A 350 20.55 -8.91 10.69
C SER A 350 20.81 -7.47 11.12
N LYS A 351 19.88 -6.55 10.81
CA LYS A 351 19.96 -5.13 11.19
C LYS A 351 19.17 -4.79 12.45
N LEU A 352 18.18 -5.60 12.82
CA LEU A 352 17.40 -5.42 14.03
C LEU A 352 18.20 -5.83 15.29
N PRO A 353 18.12 -5.06 16.39
CA PRO A 353 18.60 -5.52 17.69
C PRO A 353 17.89 -6.83 18.07
N LYS A 354 18.65 -7.89 18.34
CA LYS A 354 18.12 -9.24 18.62
C LYS A 354 17.13 -9.76 17.56
N GLY A 355 17.33 -9.40 16.29
CA GLY A 355 16.35 -9.68 15.23
C GLY A 355 15.94 -11.16 15.08
N GLN A 356 16.86 -12.09 15.38
CA GLN A 356 16.54 -13.53 15.39
C GLN A 356 15.52 -13.90 16.47
N GLU A 357 15.68 -13.38 17.70
CA GLU A 357 14.76 -13.59 18.82
C GLU A 357 13.38 -12.99 18.50
N VAL A 358 13.36 -11.77 17.94
CA VAL A 358 12.14 -11.07 17.51
C VAL A 358 11.36 -11.88 16.48
N MET A 359 12.05 -12.44 15.48
CA MET A 359 11.43 -13.26 14.44
C MET A 359 10.90 -14.58 15.01
N GLU A 360 11.65 -15.25 15.88
CA GLU A 360 11.23 -16.52 16.49
C GLU A 360 9.99 -16.34 17.39
N GLU A 361 9.85 -15.19 18.05
CA GLU A 361 8.63 -14.84 18.79
C GLU A 361 7.43 -14.67 17.87
N VAL A 362 7.61 -14.04 16.71
CA VAL A 362 6.55 -13.91 15.69
C VAL A 362 6.16 -15.28 15.14
N ASP A 363 7.14 -16.13 14.85
CA ASP A 363 6.89 -17.50 14.40
C ASP A 363 6.07 -18.28 15.43
N ARG A 364 6.42 -18.18 16.72
CA ARG A 364 5.65 -18.78 17.80
C ARG A 364 4.23 -18.20 17.85
N ALA A 365 4.07 -16.88 17.78
CA ALA A 365 2.74 -16.26 17.77
C ALA A 365 1.87 -16.72 16.58
N ILE A 366 2.47 -16.93 15.41
CA ILE A 366 1.79 -17.52 14.24
C ILE A 366 1.41 -18.97 14.52
N ASP A 367 2.29 -19.78 15.09
CA ASP A 367 2.03 -21.19 15.41
C ASP A 367 0.89 -21.34 16.43
N LEU A 368 0.83 -20.47 17.44
CA LEU A 368 -0.27 -20.40 18.42
C LEU A 368 -1.63 -20.11 17.74
N CYS A 369 -1.64 -19.44 16.59
CA CYS A 369 -2.85 -19.05 15.87
C CYS A 369 -3.10 -19.85 14.58
N SER A 370 -2.25 -20.83 14.25
CA SER A 370 -2.20 -21.53 12.96
C SER A 370 -3.41 -22.41 12.60
N GLU A 371 -4.40 -22.60 13.49
CA GLU A 371 -5.51 -23.56 13.29
C GLU A 371 -6.31 -23.30 12.01
N MET A 372 -6.62 -22.03 11.72
CA MET A 372 -7.46 -21.65 10.58
C MET A 372 -6.65 -21.13 9.38
N HIS A 373 -5.51 -20.51 9.66
CA HIS A 373 -4.64 -19.92 8.64
C HIS A 373 -3.23 -19.79 9.20
N ASP A 374 -2.23 -20.23 8.45
CA ASP A 374 -0.82 -20.01 8.77
C ASP A 374 -0.23 -19.09 7.70
N ILE A 375 0.19 -17.89 8.13
CA ILE A 375 0.74 -16.87 7.22
C ILE A 375 2.01 -17.40 6.55
N ARG A 376 2.84 -18.19 7.24
CA ARG A 376 4.09 -18.71 6.69
C ARG A 376 3.84 -19.79 5.64
N GLU A 377 2.91 -20.71 5.91
CA GLU A 377 2.49 -21.71 4.92
C GLU A 377 1.86 -21.04 3.69
N ALA A 378 1.07 -19.97 3.88
CA ALA A 378 0.50 -19.22 2.77
C ALA A 378 1.56 -18.58 1.88
N ILE A 379 2.67 -18.07 2.44
CA ILE A 379 3.80 -17.57 1.64
C ILE A 379 4.42 -18.73 0.83
N TYR A 380 4.66 -19.88 1.49
CA TYR A 380 5.27 -21.05 0.87
C TYR A 380 4.41 -21.63 -0.27
N GLU A 381 3.13 -21.88 -0.03
CA GLU A 381 2.22 -22.44 -1.02
C GLU A 381 2.06 -21.54 -2.25
N ASN A 382 1.92 -20.23 -2.05
CA ASN A 382 1.79 -19.29 -3.17
C ASN A 382 3.09 -19.21 -3.98
N LYS A 383 4.25 -19.27 -3.30
CA LYS A 383 5.55 -19.29 -3.98
C LYS A 383 5.77 -20.59 -4.77
N GLN A 384 5.44 -21.74 -4.19
CA GLN A 384 5.52 -23.03 -4.87
C GLN A 384 4.59 -23.07 -6.10
N LYS A 385 3.35 -22.56 -5.97
CA LYS A 385 2.43 -22.42 -7.10
C LYS A 385 2.98 -21.49 -8.18
N LEU A 386 3.59 -20.36 -7.78
CA LEU A 386 4.23 -19.43 -8.70
C LEU A 386 5.36 -20.09 -9.51
N GLU A 387 6.23 -20.84 -8.85
CA GLU A 387 7.37 -21.55 -9.47
C GLU A 387 6.93 -22.74 -10.33
N GLY A 388 5.78 -23.36 -10.01
CA GLY A 388 5.21 -24.48 -10.75
C GLY A 388 4.47 -24.11 -12.04
N ILE A 389 4.25 -22.82 -12.33
CA ILE A 389 3.56 -22.38 -13.55
C ILE A 389 4.54 -22.42 -14.74
N GLY A 390 4.36 -23.42 -15.60
CA GLY A 390 5.03 -23.50 -16.91
C GLY A 390 4.52 -22.42 -17.86
N GLU A 391 3.35 -22.65 -18.46
CA GLU A 391 2.71 -21.70 -19.38
C GLU A 391 1.84 -20.70 -18.62
N ASP A 392 2.05 -19.42 -18.89
CA ASP A 392 1.32 -18.34 -18.23
C ASP A 392 -0.01 -18.09 -18.96
N TYR A 393 -1.12 -18.21 -18.22
CA TYR A 393 -2.48 -17.96 -18.71
C TYR A 393 -3.14 -16.87 -17.86
N GLN A 394 -4.31 -16.37 -18.27
CA GLN A 394 -4.97 -15.28 -17.55
C GLN A 394 -5.97 -15.77 -16.50
N ILE A 395 -5.91 -15.20 -15.30
CA ILE A 395 -6.90 -15.33 -14.23
C ILE A 395 -7.33 -13.91 -13.82
N GLN A 396 -8.64 -13.66 -13.83
CA GLN A 396 -9.23 -12.38 -13.39
C GLN A 396 -8.63 -11.14 -14.10
N GLY A 397 -8.24 -11.27 -15.38
CA GLY A 397 -7.63 -10.18 -16.15
C GLY A 397 -6.15 -9.90 -15.85
N SER A 398 -5.54 -10.67 -14.94
CA SER A 398 -4.10 -10.66 -14.65
C SER A 398 -3.45 -11.97 -15.09
N SER A 399 -2.13 -11.98 -15.30
CA SER A 399 -1.40 -13.23 -15.50
C SER A 399 -1.51 -14.10 -14.23
N THR A 400 -1.61 -15.43 -14.39
CA THR A 400 -1.59 -16.38 -13.27
C THR A 400 -0.32 -16.21 -12.45
N LYS A 401 0.82 -15.95 -13.10
CA LYS A 401 2.08 -15.62 -12.41
C LYS A 401 1.95 -14.33 -11.60
N ASP A 402 1.34 -13.28 -12.15
CA ASP A 402 1.14 -12.02 -11.44
C ASP A 402 0.20 -12.19 -10.22
N TYR A 403 -0.85 -12.99 -10.36
CA TYR A 403 -1.78 -13.29 -9.28
C TYR A 403 -1.10 -13.97 -8.08
N PHE A 404 -0.33 -15.04 -8.33
CA PHE A 404 0.38 -15.74 -7.25
C PHE A 404 1.54 -14.91 -6.70
N LEU A 405 2.26 -14.17 -7.55
CA LEU A 405 3.27 -13.22 -7.10
C LEU A 405 2.67 -12.19 -6.14
N HIS A 406 1.51 -11.62 -6.48
CA HIS A 406 0.86 -10.63 -5.62
C HIS A 406 0.49 -11.22 -4.26
N ARG A 407 -0.06 -12.44 -4.22
CA ARG A 407 -0.42 -13.14 -2.98
C ARG A 407 0.79 -13.50 -2.12
N THR A 408 1.89 -13.95 -2.74
CA THR A 408 3.15 -14.19 -2.04
C THR A 408 3.66 -12.90 -1.41
N LEU A 409 3.68 -11.79 -2.15
CA LEU A 409 4.13 -10.50 -1.65
C LEU A 409 3.23 -9.97 -0.52
N GLN A 410 1.91 -10.05 -0.63
CA GLN A 410 0.97 -9.64 0.43
C GLN A 410 1.19 -10.43 1.73
N SER A 411 1.42 -11.73 1.64
CA SER A 411 1.65 -12.58 2.81
C SER A 411 3.03 -12.32 3.43
N LEU A 412 4.05 -12.12 2.59
CA LEU A 412 5.40 -11.76 3.03
C LEU A 412 5.44 -10.37 3.68
N GLU A 413 4.66 -9.43 3.16
CA GLU A 413 4.48 -8.10 3.72
C GLU A 413 3.88 -8.16 5.12
N ARG A 414 2.79 -8.92 5.31
CA ARG A 414 2.21 -9.15 6.64
C ARG A 414 3.24 -9.69 7.61
N TYR A 415 4.02 -10.69 7.19
CA TYR A 415 5.06 -11.27 8.03
C TYR A 415 6.17 -10.27 8.38
N PHE A 416 6.61 -9.46 7.41
CA PHE A 416 7.55 -8.37 7.64
C PHE A 416 7.02 -7.36 8.67
N TYR A 417 5.75 -6.94 8.55
CA TYR A 417 5.13 -6.00 9.49
C TYR A 417 4.97 -6.60 10.90
N LEU A 418 4.71 -7.90 11.02
CA LEU A 418 4.67 -8.56 12.33
C LEU A 418 6.04 -8.54 13.01
N ILE A 419 7.13 -8.75 12.26
CA ILE A 419 8.50 -8.68 12.80
C ILE A 419 8.83 -7.27 13.26
N ILE A 420 8.58 -6.24 12.44
CA ILE A 420 8.87 -4.86 12.84
C ILE A 420 7.96 -4.40 13.99
N PHE A 421 6.71 -4.84 14.03
CA PHE A 421 5.81 -4.55 15.15
C PHE A 421 6.32 -5.20 16.43
N ASN A 422 6.79 -6.45 16.37
CA ASN A 422 7.37 -7.09 17.55
C ASN A 422 8.69 -6.41 18.00
N ALA A 423 9.53 -5.95 17.06
CA ALA A 423 10.70 -5.13 17.38
C ALA A 423 10.31 -3.82 18.08
N TYR A 424 9.25 -3.16 17.61
CA TYR A 424 8.66 -2.01 18.27
C TYR A 424 8.16 -2.34 19.69
N LEU A 425 7.50 -3.49 19.89
CA LEU A 425 7.06 -3.91 21.23
C LEU A 425 8.25 -4.10 22.19
N HIS A 426 9.34 -4.74 21.75
CA HIS A 426 10.56 -4.88 22.57
C HIS A 426 11.09 -3.54 23.09
N GLU A 427 11.04 -2.49 22.27
CA GLU A 427 11.52 -1.16 22.64
C GLU A 427 10.49 -0.36 23.45
N GLN A 428 9.23 -0.35 23.00
CA GLN A 428 8.23 0.61 23.45
C GLN A 428 7.31 0.06 24.54
N TYR A 429 7.15 -1.26 24.68
CA TYR A 429 6.35 -1.85 25.76
C TYR A 429 6.90 -1.52 27.16
N PRO A 430 8.23 -1.61 27.42
CA PRO A 430 8.81 -1.16 28.70
C PRO A 430 8.68 0.35 28.95
N LEU A 431 8.53 1.13 27.87
CA LEU A 431 8.38 2.59 27.90
C LEU A 431 6.92 3.05 27.92
N ALA A 432 5.98 2.12 28.13
CA ALA A 432 4.54 2.37 28.11
C ALA A 432 4.06 3.08 26.82
N PHE A 433 4.69 2.73 25.68
CA PHE A 433 4.39 3.28 24.36
C PHE A 433 4.49 4.81 24.29
N ALA A 434 5.61 5.34 24.80
CA ALA A 434 5.91 6.78 24.75
C ALA A 434 6.00 7.33 23.32
N CYS A 435 6.38 6.48 22.36
CA CYS A 435 6.37 6.76 20.93
C CYS A 435 5.30 5.89 20.25
N SER A 436 4.56 6.42 19.27
CA SER A 436 3.62 5.61 18.47
C SER A 436 4.37 4.71 17.49
N PHE A 437 3.71 3.71 16.94
CA PHE A 437 4.31 2.80 15.96
C PHE A 437 4.70 3.56 14.69
N SER A 438 3.83 4.45 14.18
CA SER A 438 4.13 5.29 13.01
C SER A 438 5.37 6.17 13.23
N GLN A 439 5.46 6.85 14.38
CA GLN A 439 6.59 7.71 14.74
C GLN A 439 7.89 6.91 14.90
N TRP A 440 7.80 5.73 15.50
CA TRP A 440 8.93 4.84 15.67
C TRP A 440 9.41 4.29 14.32
N LEU A 441 8.49 3.89 13.43
CA LEU A 441 8.84 3.36 12.11
C LEU A 441 9.45 4.44 11.21
N CYS A 442 8.95 5.69 11.28
CA CYS A 442 9.58 6.86 10.67
C CYS A 442 11.04 7.00 11.13
N SER A 443 11.27 6.89 12.45
CA SER A 443 12.62 6.93 13.04
C SER A 443 13.51 5.76 12.59
N HIS A 444 12.95 4.75 11.92
CA HIS A 444 13.63 3.59 11.36
C HIS A 444 13.42 3.48 9.84
N ALA A 445 13.40 4.60 9.11
CA ALA A 445 13.09 4.67 7.67
C ALA A 445 13.85 3.70 6.73
N TRP A 446 14.98 3.13 7.15
CA TRP A 446 15.63 2.05 6.41
C TRP A 446 14.73 0.82 6.22
N MET A 447 13.75 0.61 7.10
CA MET A 447 12.73 -0.45 7.00
C MET A 447 11.79 -0.22 5.82
N TYR A 448 11.35 1.03 5.56
CA TYR A 448 10.56 1.35 4.35
C TYR A 448 11.33 1.04 3.07
N ARG A 449 12.62 1.40 3.03
CA ARG A 449 13.49 1.07 1.90
C ARG A 449 13.59 -0.43 1.70
N LEU A 450 13.77 -1.19 2.78
CA LEU A 450 13.83 -2.64 2.70
C LEU A 450 12.51 -3.26 2.20
N LEU A 451 11.37 -2.75 2.69
CA LEU A 451 10.03 -3.15 2.25
C LEU A 451 9.82 -2.84 0.75
N SER A 452 10.28 -1.68 0.26
CA SER A 452 10.20 -1.31 -1.16
C SER A 452 11.00 -2.24 -2.09
N CYS A 453 12.04 -2.90 -1.55
CA CYS A 453 12.86 -3.87 -2.25
C CYS A 453 12.35 -5.32 -2.12
N MET A 454 11.20 -5.57 -1.47
CA MET A 454 10.67 -6.93 -1.24
C MET A 454 10.47 -7.73 -2.53
N ASN A 455 10.04 -7.08 -3.63
CA ASN A 455 9.94 -7.77 -4.91
C ASN A 455 11.32 -8.15 -5.48
N GLN A 456 12.35 -7.34 -5.25
CA GLN A 456 13.71 -7.61 -5.73
C GLN A 456 14.38 -8.75 -4.98
N SER A 457 14.03 -9.02 -3.71
CA SER A 457 14.53 -10.18 -2.97
C SER A 457 13.87 -11.49 -3.43
N GLU A 458 12.58 -11.44 -3.79
CA GLU A 458 11.81 -12.61 -4.24
C GLU A 458 12.00 -12.94 -5.72
N LEU A 459 12.44 -11.96 -6.52
CA LEU A 459 12.86 -12.16 -7.91
C LEU A 459 14.31 -12.62 -8.05
N ARG A 460 15.05 -12.90 -6.96
CA ARG A 460 16.36 -13.57 -7.05
C ARG A 460 16.16 -15.08 -7.11
N ALA A 461 15.49 -15.56 -8.15
CA ALA A 461 15.25 -16.99 -8.31
C ALA A 461 16.55 -17.71 -8.75
N GLN A 462 16.56 -19.02 -8.52
CA GLN A 462 17.68 -19.87 -8.93
C GLN A 462 17.78 -19.84 -10.46
N ALA A 463 19.01 -19.75 -10.99
CA ALA A 463 19.25 -19.66 -12.43
C ALA A 463 18.58 -20.81 -13.20
N ASP A 464 18.42 -21.97 -12.54
CA ASP A 464 17.84 -23.17 -13.10
C ASP A 464 16.38 -22.99 -13.57
N LEU A 465 15.66 -21.99 -13.05
CA LEU A 465 14.31 -21.61 -13.48
C LEU A 465 14.27 -21.01 -14.89
N LEU A 466 15.37 -20.42 -15.37
CA LEU A 466 15.53 -20.05 -16.79
C LEU A 466 15.61 -21.33 -17.64
N THR A 467 16.39 -22.31 -17.21
CA THR A 467 16.56 -23.58 -17.95
C THR A 467 15.34 -24.50 -17.90
N LYS A 468 14.42 -24.27 -16.94
CA LYS A 468 13.12 -24.93 -16.79
C LYS A 468 11.98 -24.20 -17.52
N GLY A 469 12.25 -23.05 -18.15
CA GLY A 469 11.23 -22.28 -18.88
C GLY A 469 10.23 -21.55 -17.98
N ALA A 470 10.46 -21.48 -16.66
CA ALA A 470 9.60 -20.76 -15.73
C ALA A 470 9.80 -19.22 -15.83
N ARG A 471 10.95 -18.78 -16.37
CA ARG A 471 11.37 -17.37 -16.53
C ARG A 471 12.03 -17.11 -17.89
N VAL A 472 12.17 -15.83 -18.27
CA VAL A 472 12.55 -15.36 -19.62
C VAL A 472 13.64 -14.28 -19.53
N LEU A 473 14.61 -14.26 -20.47
CA LEU A 473 15.61 -13.19 -20.59
C LEU A 473 15.05 -11.99 -21.36
N VAL A 474 15.43 -10.76 -20.98
CA VAL A 474 15.01 -9.55 -21.71
C VAL A 474 16.23 -8.88 -22.34
N ALA A 475 16.13 -8.53 -23.63
CA ALA A 475 17.18 -7.78 -24.32
C ALA A 475 17.23 -6.32 -23.85
N ASP A 476 18.45 -5.78 -23.72
CA ASP A 476 18.73 -4.43 -23.23
C ASP A 476 18.16 -3.32 -24.12
N GLU A 477 18.13 -3.56 -25.44
CA GLU A 477 17.57 -2.64 -26.46
C GLU A 477 16.11 -2.25 -26.17
N TYR A 478 15.35 -3.13 -25.51
CA TYR A 478 13.98 -2.87 -25.07
C TYR A 478 13.89 -1.91 -23.87
N LEU A 479 14.91 -1.93 -23.01
CA LEU A 479 14.92 -1.24 -21.71
C LEU A 479 15.66 0.11 -21.76
N ALA A 480 16.55 0.32 -22.75
CA ALA A 480 17.27 1.57 -22.99
C ALA A 480 17.20 2.01 -24.46
N PRO A 481 16.11 2.65 -24.91
CA PRO A 481 16.00 3.13 -26.29
C PRO A 481 17.07 4.19 -26.59
N ASP A 482 17.58 4.19 -27.83
CA ASP A 482 18.58 5.16 -28.30
C ASP A 482 17.95 6.51 -28.66
N VAL A 483 17.65 7.29 -27.63
CA VAL A 483 17.00 8.60 -27.77
C VAL A 483 17.95 9.64 -28.39
N LEU A 484 19.26 9.50 -28.20
CA LEU A 484 20.26 10.40 -28.81
C LEU A 484 20.71 9.96 -30.21
N SER A 485 20.21 8.82 -30.71
CA SER A 485 20.56 8.28 -32.03
C SER A 485 22.08 8.07 -32.21
N THR A 486 22.79 7.70 -31.14
CA THR A 486 24.26 7.56 -31.15
C THR A 486 24.73 6.17 -31.54
N ILE A 487 23.85 5.17 -31.64
CA ILE A 487 24.23 3.80 -32.05
C ILE A 487 24.97 3.82 -33.39
N LYS A 488 24.50 4.61 -34.38
CA LYS A 488 25.13 4.65 -35.71
C LYS A 488 26.58 5.17 -35.69
N GLN A 489 26.91 6.05 -34.76
CA GLN A 489 28.22 6.72 -34.70
C GLN A 489 29.16 6.03 -33.71
N MET A 490 28.63 5.63 -32.56
CA MET A 490 29.39 5.15 -31.40
C MET A 490 29.14 3.67 -31.10
N LYS A 491 28.28 2.99 -31.87
CA LYS A 491 27.80 1.62 -31.63
C LYS A 491 27.11 1.39 -30.27
N VAL A 492 26.86 2.47 -29.52
CA VAL A 492 26.18 2.45 -28.22
C VAL A 492 25.10 3.54 -28.16
N ALA A 493 24.01 3.24 -27.48
CA ALA A 493 22.91 4.17 -27.27
C ALA A 493 23.26 5.28 -26.27
N ASN A 494 22.69 6.45 -26.48
CA ASN A 494 22.74 7.60 -25.56
C ASN A 494 24.16 8.09 -25.16
N PHE A 495 25.15 7.92 -26.04
CA PHE A 495 26.53 8.39 -25.81
C PHE A 495 26.61 9.92 -25.80
N ARG A 496 27.17 10.49 -24.74
CA ARG A 496 27.31 11.94 -24.57
C ARG A 496 28.49 12.33 -23.68
N ARG A 497 28.91 13.58 -23.77
CA ARG A 497 29.99 14.17 -22.96
C ARG A 497 29.49 15.42 -22.27
N VAL A 498 29.75 15.56 -20.97
CA VAL A 498 29.46 16.78 -20.22
C VAL A 498 30.33 17.94 -20.75
N PRO A 499 29.75 19.12 -21.07
CA PRO A 499 30.50 20.23 -21.66
C PRO A 499 31.67 20.65 -20.76
N LYS A 500 32.84 20.88 -21.38
CA LYS A 500 34.06 21.33 -20.69
C LYS A 500 34.63 20.35 -19.64
N MET A 501 34.05 19.17 -19.46
CA MET A 501 34.55 18.13 -18.57
C MET A 501 35.01 16.89 -19.37
N THR A 502 35.75 16.00 -18.72
CA THR A 502 36.17 14.69 -19.24
C THR A 502 35.27 13.57 -18.71
N ILE A 503 33.97 13.87 -18.58
CA ILE A 503 32.94 12.96 -18.10
C ILE A 503 32.03 12.60 -19.27
N TYR A 504 31.85 11.29 -19.48
CA TYR A 504 31.06 10.71 -20.55
C TYR A 504 29.96 9.83 -19.97
N GLY A 505 28.80 9.78 -20.63
CA GLY A 505 27.66 8.95 -20.24
C GLY A 505 27.10 8.18 -21.44
N MET A 506 26.66 6.95 -21.23
CA MET A 506 26.07 6.09 -22.27
C MET A 506 25.16 5.02 -21.65
N ALA A 507 24.39 4.32 -22.49
CA ALA A 507 23.74 3.07 -22.11
C ALA A 507 24.76 1.91 -22.04
N GLN A 508 24.33 0.74 -21.58
CA GLN A 508 25.19 -0.43 -21.43
C GLN A 508 25.71 -0.92 -22.79
N PRO A 509 27.04 -0.90 -23.05
CA PRO A 509 27.58 -1.31 -24.35
C PRO A 509 27.85 -2.82 -24.45
N THR A 510 27.89 -3.31 -25.69
CA THR A 510 28.49 -4.60 -26.09
C THR A 510 30.02 -4.53 -26.11
N SER A 511 30.68 -5.68 -26.27
CA SER A 511 32.14 -5.75 -26.45
C SER A 511 32.64 -4.95 -27.65
N GLU A 512 31.92 -5.01 -28.77
CA GLU A 512 32.23 -4.23 -29.97
C GLU A 512 32.10 -2.73 -29.72
N ALA A 513 31.00 -2.32 -29.08
CA ALA A 513 30.75 -0.92 -28.76
C ALA A 513 31.76 -0.37 -27.74
N THR A 514 32.17 -1.21 -26.78
CA THR A 514 33.23 -0.87 -25.81
C THR A 514 34.54 -0.54 -26.53
N GLY A 515 34.94 -1.36 -27.52
CA GLY A 515 36.13 -1.09 -28.35
C GLY A 515 36.02 0.24 -29.09
N ALA A 516 34.90 0.50 -29.76
CA ALA A 516 34.67 1.75 -30.49
C ALA A 516 34.72 2.98 -29.58
N VAL A 517 34.18 2.89 -28.36
CA VAL A 517 34.24 3.97 -27.38
C VAL A 517 35.68 4.19 -26.88
N LEU A 518 36.45 3.14 -26.64
CA LEU A 518 37.85 3.27 -26.20
C LEU A 518 38.74 3.88 -27.28
N GLU A 519 38.60 3.46 -28.54
CA GLU A 519 39.28 4.08 -29.69
C GLU A 519 38.90 5.56 -29.83
N TYR A 520 37.63 5.87 -29.66
CA TYR A 520 37.14 7.25 -29.66
C TYR A 520 37.83 8.04 -28.54
N LEU A 521 37.90 7.55 -27.30
CA LEU A 521 38.47 8.31 -26.18
C LEU A 521 39.99 8.50 -26.28
N THR A 522 40.70 7.54 -26.88
CA THR A 522 42.16 7.49 -26.92
C THR A 522 42.76 8.08 -28.20
N ASP A 523 41.93 8.62 -29.10
CA ASP A 523 42.39 9.17 -30.37
C ASP A 523 43.35 10.37 -30.24
N GLU A 524 43.97 10.74 -31.36
CA GLU A 524 44.88 11.88 -31.44
C GLU A 524 44.26 13.25 -31.09
N LYS A 525 42.92 13.38 -31.13
CA LYS A 525 42.25 14.64 -30.79
C LYS A 525 42.04 14.80 -29.28
N ARG A 526 41.79 13.70 -28.56
CA ARG A 526 41.37 13.70 -27.15
C ARG A 526 42.46 13.22 -26.21
N LYS A 527 43.30 12.28 -26.65
CA LYS A 527 44.52 11.83 -25.97
C LYS A 527 44.30 11.42 -24.51
N HIS A 528 43.15 10.80 -24.19
CA HIS A 528 42.89 10.29 -22.84
C HIS A 528 43.76 9.06 -22.61
N SER A 529 44.84 9.20 -21.84
CA SER A 529 45.79 8.11 -21.53
C SER A 529 45.33 7.17 -20.41
N SER A 530 44.36 7.61 -19.60
CA SER A 530 43.73 6.81 -18.54
C SER A 530 42.22 7.00 -18.58
N VAL A 531 41.50 5.87 -18.62
CA VAL A 531 40.03 5.82 -18.69
C VAL A 531 39.53 5.02 -17.51
N LEU A 532 38.73 5.66 -16.67
CA LEU A 532 37.98 4.99 -15.62
C LEU A 532 36.57 4.69 -16.11
N TRP A 533 36.23 3.41 -16.20
CA TRP A 533 34.91 2.93 -16.54
C TRP A 533 34.12 2.58 -15.29
N VAL A 534 33.03 3.31 -15.06
CA VAL A 534 32.13 3.12 -13.91
C VAL A 534 30.81 2.55 -14.41
N ASN A 535 30.50 1.32 -14.00
CA ASN A 535 29.21 0.70 -14.27
C ASN A 535 28.27 0.89 -13.07
N LEU A 536 27.20 1.66 -13.24
CA LEU A 536 26.21 1.93 -12.19
C LEU A 536 25.06 0.92 -12.13
N GLN A 537 25.05 -0.11 -12.99
CA GLN A 537 23.92 -1.02 -13.08
C GLN A 537 23.88 -2.02 -11.91
N ASP A 538 22.79 -1.96 -11.14
CA ASP A 538 22.50 -2.91 -10.05
C ASP A 538 22.11 -4.30 -10.57
N GLU A 539 21.34 -4.34 -11.66
CA GLU A 539 20.99 -5.58 -12.35
C GLU A 539 22.24 -6.28 -12.90
N LEU A 540 22.22 -7.61 -12.87
CA LEU A 540 23.24 -8.40 -13.53
C LEU A 540 23.04 -8.29 -15.04
N VAL A 541 24.14 -8.10 -15.77
CA VAL A 541 24.12 -8.00 -17.23
C VAL A 541 25.13 -8.96 -17.81
N VAL A 542 24.71 -9.67 -18.86
CA VAL A 542 25.58 -10.55 -19.63
C VAL A 542 25.48 -10.22 -21.11
N GLU A 543 26.61 -10.32 -21.79
CA GLU A 543 26.63 -10.29 -23.26
C GLU A 543 26.59 -11.72 -23.77
N ALA A 544 25.60 -12.04 -24.61
CA ALA A 544 25.48 -13.35 -25.21
C ALA A 544 25.18 -13.23 -26.70
N ASN A 545 25.94 -13.96 -27.54
CA ASN A 545 25.86 -13.88 -29.00
C ASN A 545 25.90 -12.43 -29.56
N GLY A 546 26.67 -11.52 -28.93
CA GLY A 546 26.82 -10.13 -29.35
C GLY A 546 25.67 -9.19 -28.96
N GLN A 547 24.71 -9.64 -28.14
CA GLN A 547 23.63 -8.82 -27.60
C GLN A 547 23.70 -8.76 -26.08
N ILE A 548 23.27 -7.64 -25.50
CA ILE A 548 23.19 -7.47 -24.05
C ILE A 548 21.85 -7.99 -23.54
N PHE A 549 21.93 -8.86 -22.54
CA PHE A 549 20.79 -9.39 -21.82
C PHE A 549 20.89 -9.04 -20.35
N CYS A 550 19.77 -8.58 -19.81
CA CYS A 550 19.60 -8.45 -18.38
C CYS A 550 18.82 -9.68 -17.89
N PRO A 551 19.49 -10.67 -17.28
CA PRO A 551 18.78 -11.61 -16.44
C PRO A 551 18.00 -10.82 -15.39
N ARG A 552 16.71 -11.12 -15.24
CA ARG A 552 15.88 -10.51 -14.19
C ARG A 552 16.39 -10.85 -12.77
N GLU A 553 17.41 -11.70 -12.63
CA GLU A 553 17.79 -12.36 -11.38
C GLU A 553 19.33 -12.57 -11.24
N PRO A 554 19.93 -12.39 -10.04
CA PRO A 554 21.37 -12.50 -9.81
C PRO A 554 21.76 -13.89 -9.29
N THR A 555 22.15 -14.80 -10.18
CA THR A 555 22.72 -16.12 -9.86
C THR A 555 23.90 -16.40 -10.81
N PRO A 556 24.72 -17.47 -10.62
CA PRO A 556 25.83 -17.80 -11.51
C PRO A 556 25.34 -18.30 -12.89
N LEU A 557 24.68 -17.40 -13.63
CA LEU A 557 24.04 -17.62 -14.92
C LEU A 557 25.02 -18.10 -15.99
N LYS A 558 26.31 -17.76 -15.88
CA LYS A 558 27.28 -18.06 -16.93
C LYS A 558 27.45 -19.58 -17.15
N GLU A 559 27.54 -20.35 -16.07
CA GLU A 559 27.74 -21.79 -16.13
C GLU A 559 26.49 -22.51 -16.66
N GLU A 560 25.29 -22.02 -16.30
CA GLU A 560 24.04 -22.59 -16.79
C GLU A 560 23.66 -22.17 -18.22
N LEU A 561 23.92 -20.91 -18.63
CA LEU A 561 23.61 -20.42 -19.98
C LEU A 561 24.43 -21.14 -21.05
N VAL A 562 25.72 -21.37 -20.79
CA VAL A 562 26.63 -22.04 -21.73
C VAL A 562 26.61 -23.56 -21.54
N GLY A 563 26.48 -24.03 -20.30
CA GLY A 563 26.51 -25.45 -19.97
C GLY A 563 25.22 -26.21 -20.32
N SER A 564 24.07 -25.55 -20.35
CA SER A 564 22.78 -26.23 -20.61
C SER A 564 22.53 -26.58 -22.07
N GLN A 565 23.12 -25.87 -23.05
CA GLN A 565 22.84 -25.99 -24.48
C GLN A 565 21.33 -26.03 -24.83
N LYS A 566 20.48 -25.41 -23.99
CA LYS A 566 19.04 -25.39 -24.17
C LYS A 566 18.61 -24.14 -24.95
N TRP A 567 17.47 -24.25 -25.64
CA TRP A 567 16.78 -23.10 -26.19
C TRP A 567 16.07 -22.38 -25.03
N LEU A 568 16.38 -21.09 -24.86
CA LEU A 568 15.81 -20.26 -23.81
C LEU A 568 14.89 -19.21 -24.43
N GLU A 569 13.76 -18.94 -23.77
CA GLU A 569 12.86 -17.87 -24.17
C GLU A 569 13.53 -16.51 -23.87
N VAL A 570 13.47 -15.61 -24.84
CA VAL A 570 14.00 -14.25 -24.80
C VAL A 570 12.93 -13.29 -25.31
N THR A 571 12.70 -12.19 -24.59
CA THR A 571 11.81 -11.10 -25.03
C THR A 571 12.61 -10.04 -25.77
N LEU A 572 12.25 -9.78 -27.02
CA LEU A 572 12.82 -8.73 -27.87
C LEU A 572 11.71 -7.77 -28.30
N GLU A 573 11.81 -6.48 -27.95
CA GLU A 573 10.98 -5.33 -28.39
C GLU A 573 9.42 -5.42 -28.26
N GLN A 574 8.83 -6.61 -28.26
CA GLN A 574 7.44 -7.03 -27.98
C GLN A 574 7.18 -8.52 -28.34
N GLU A 575 8.17 -9.26 -28.88
CA GLU A 575 8.03 -10.65 -29.28
C GLU A 575 8.85 -11.60 -28.40
N LYS A 576 8.28 -12.77 -28.11
CA LYS A 576 8.95 -13.87 -27.43
C LYS A 576 9.62 -14.77 -28.47
N GLN A 577 10.92 -14.98 -28.33
CA GLN A 577 11.72 -15.81 -29.23
C GLN A 577 12.56 -16.81 -28.45
N MET A 578 12.68 -18.03 -28.96
CA MET A 578 13.61 -19.01 -28.40
C MET A 578 15.00 -18.79 -29.00
N LYS A 579 16.03 -18.58 -28.17
CA LYS A 579 17.43 -18.44 -28.59
C LYS A 579 18.32 -19.44 -27.87
N MET A 580 19.29 -19.98 -28.60
CA MET A 580 20.37 -20.81 -28.04
C MET A 580 21.64 -19.98 -27.91
N PHE A 581 22.21 -19.95 -26.71
CA PHE A 581 23.42 -19.19 -26.43
C PHE A 581 24.67 -20.03 -26.63
N LYS A 582 25.54 -19.60 -27.54
CA LYS A 582 26.82 -20.28 -27.83
C LYS A 582 27.98 -19.68 -27.06
N SER A 583 27.82 -18.43 -26.62
CA SER A 583 28.81 -17.66 -25.88
C SER A 583 28.08 -16.77 -24.87
N CYS A 584 28.68 -16.61 -23.69
CA CYS A 584 28.19 -15.72 -22.64
C CYS A 584 29.40 -15.16 -21.90
N VAL A 585 29.52 -13.84 -21.85
CA VAL A 585 30.57 -13.13 -21.11
C VAL A 585 29.95 -12.09 -20.18
N THR A 586 30.55 -11.94 -19.00
CA THR A 586 30.15 -10.88 -18.08
C THR A 586 30.70 -9.54 -18.55
N VAL A 587 30.04 -8.44 -18.16
CA VAL A 587 30.53 -7.09 -18.47
C VAL A 587 31.98 -6.90 -18.00
N GLN A 588 32.35 -7.41 -16.84
CA GLN A 588 33.73 -7.32 -16.33
C GLN A 588 34.74 -8.06 -17.20
N GLU A 589 34.38 -9.23 -17.75
CA GLU A 589 35.23 -9.98 -18.67
C GLU A 589 35.45 -9.24 -19.99
N THR A 590 34.40 -8.60 -20.51
CA THR A 590 34.49 -7.72 -21.68
C THR A 590 35.52 -6.61 -21.45
N PHE A 591 35.48 -5.93 -20.30
CA PHE A 591 36.47 -4.90 -19.97
C PHE A 591 37.89 -5.46 -19.77
N ASN A 592 38.02 -6.64 -19.19
CA ASN A 592 39.32 -7.29 -19.01
C ASN A 592 39.98 -7.65 -20.35
N GLN A 593 39.20 -8.02 -21.37
CA GLN A 593 39.70 -8.31 -22.72
C GLN A 593 40.36 -7.08 -23.36
N HIS A 594 39.80 -5.88 -23.14
CA HIS A 594 40.31 -4.62 -23.70
C HIS A 594 41.49 -4.02 -22.91
N LYS A 595 41.78 -4.54 -21.70
CA LYS A 595 42.84 -4.05 -20.82
C LYS A 595 44.25 -4.28 -21.38
N SER A 596 44.44 -5.33 -22.20
CA SER A 596 45.71 -5.61 -22.86
C SER A 596 46.09 -4.54 -23.89
N SER A 597 45.10 -4.05 -24.65
CA SER A 597 45.26 -3.00 -25.66
C SER A 597 45.23 -1.58 -25.06
N HIS A 598 44.67 -1.42 -23.86
CA HIS A 598 44.51 -0.14 -23.17
C HIS A 598 45.02 -0.23 -21.72
N GLN A 599 46.33 -0.08 -21.52
CA GLN A 599 46.96 -0.25 -20.19
C GLN A 599 46.43 0.72 -19.12
N GLY A 600 45.87 1.88 -19.52
CA GLY A 600 45.27 2.88 -18.63
C GLY A 600 43.80 2.66 -18.30
N LEU A 601 43.17 1.56 -18.75
CA LEU A 601 41.76 1.24 -18.51
C LEU A 601 41.55 0.63 -17.12
N GLN A 602 40.69 1.26 -16.33
CA GLN A 602 40.22 0.77 -15.04
C GLN A 602 38.72 0.54 -15.08
N TYR A 603 38.24 -0.60 -14.57
CA TYR A 603 36.82 -0.90 -14.47
C TYR A 603 36.39 -0.99 -13.02
N ARG A 604 35.30 -0.31 -12.67
CA ARG A 604 34.67 -0.37 -11.34
C ARG A 604 33.16 -0.51 -11.50
N ARG A 605 32.60 -1.59 -10.95
CA ARG A 605 31.14 -1.74 -10.82
C ARG A 605 30.69 -1.18 -9.48
N ILE A 606 29.67 -0.34 -9.52
CA ILE A 606 29.06 0.31 -8.36
C ILE A 606 27.55 0.14 -8.51
N PRO A 607 26.95 -0.94 -7.97
CA PRO A 607 25.54 -1.23 -8.18
C PRO A 607 24.64 -0.11 -7.62
N PHE A 608 23.85 0.51 -8.49
CA PHE A 608 22.93 1.59 -8.14
C PHE A 608 21.48 1.12 -8.28
N PRO A 609 20.74 0.88 -7.18
CA PRO A 609 19.39 0.36 -7.28
C PRO A 609 18.51 1.38 -8.00
N GLU A 610 17.84 0.94 -9.07
CA GLU A 610 16.91 1.78 -9.82
C GLU A 610 15.87 2.35 -8.85
N CYS A 611 15.60 3.64 -8.97
CA CYS A 611 14.66 4.38 -8.11
C CYS A 611 15.09 4.71 -6.67
N SER A 612 16.34 4.47 -6.24
CA SER A 612 16.79 4.89 -4.90
C SER A 612 17.90 5.93 -4.93
N SER A 613 18.12 6.59 -3.79
CA SER A 613 19.29 7.44 -3.55
C SER A 613 20.56 6.59 -3.38
N PRO A 614 21.75 7.10 -3.79
CA PRO A 614 22.99 6.33 -3.74
C PRO A 614 23.26 5.68 -2.38
N THR A 615 23.54 4.38 -2.33
CA THR A 615 23.95 3.69 -1.10
C THR A 615 25.32 4.18 -0.62
N GLU A 616 25.69 3.86 0.63
CA GLU A 616 26.96 4.28 1.22
C GLU A 616 28.18 3.85 0.42
N GLU A 617 28.18 2.61 -0.03
CA GLU A 617 29.24 2.00 -0.83
C GLU A 617 29.40 2.72 -2.17
N VAL A 618 28.27 3.11 -2.79
CA VAL A 618 28.24 3.89 -4.03
C VAL A 618 28.87 5.27 -3.79
N ARG A 619 28.52 5.95 -2.70
CA ARG A 619 28.99 7.31 -2.40
C ARG A 619 30.47 7.36 -2.02
N ARG A 620 30.92 6.39 -1.23
CA ARG A 620 32.33 6.22 -0.88
C ARG A 620 33.14 5.95 -2.14
N ALA A 621 32.68 5.02 -2.98
CA ALA A 621 33.31 4.73 -4.25
C ALA A 621 33.37 5.96 -5.16
N LEU A 622 32.29 6.74 -5.29
CA LEU A 622 32.28 7.97 -6.09
C LEU A 622 33.25 9.04 -5.55
N THR A 623 33.37 9.19 -4.23
CA THR A 623 34.30 10.16 -3.60
C THR A 623 35.76 9.75 -3.85
N ASP A 624 36.08 8.45 -3.71
CA ASP A 624 37.41 7.91 -4.02
C ASP A 624 37.78 8.09 -5.51
N LEU A 625 36.79 8.04 -6.41
CA LEU A 625 36.99 8.18 -7.87
C LEU A 625 37.31 9.62 -8.30
N VAL A 626 36.77 10.62 -7.59
CA VAL A 626 37.02 12.05 -7.88
C VAL A 626 38.47 12.45 -7.60
N CYS A 627 39.17 11.73 -6.72
CA CYS A 627 40.53 12.07 -6.31
C CYS A 627 41.65 11.53 -7.22
N VAL A 628 41.35 10.65 -8.20
CA VAL A 628 42.41 9.81 -8.83
C VAL A 628 42.39 9.81 -10.38
N CYS A 629 41.31 10.26 -11.04
CA CYS A 629 41.12 9.96 -12.48
C CYS A 629 41.00 11.19 -13.40
N VAL A 630 41.53 11.05 -14.63
CA VAL A 630 41.58 12.11 -15.66
C VAL A 630 40.40 12.05 -16.66
N CYS A 631 39.83 10.87 -16.91
CA CYS A 631 38.64 10.68 -17.76
C CYS A 631 37.70 9.60 -17.16
N VAL A 632 36.40 9.89 -17.07
CA VAL A 632 35.39 9.00 -16.47
C VAL A 632 34.27 8.68 -17.45
N CYS A 633 34.03 7.40 -17.69
CA CYS A 633 32.92 6.88 -18.49
C CYS A 633 31.90 6.23 -17.57
N VAL A 634 30.66 6.70 -17.62
CA VAL A 634 29.56 6.19 -16.78
C VAL A 634 28.56 5.46 -17.67
N SER A 635 28.38 4.16 -17.42
CA SER A 635 27.26 3.38 -17.97
C SER A 635 26.07 3.49 -17.03
N LEU A 636 24.90 3.89 -17.55
CA LEU A 636 23.69 4.14 -16.77
C LEU A 636 22.67 3.00 -16.86
N CYS A 637 21.90 2.87 -15.78
CA CYS A 637 20.85 1.89 -15.59
C CYS A 637 19.64 2.12 -16.53
N LEU A 638 18.96 1.00 -16.81
CA LEU A 638 17.79 0.84 -17.68
C LEU A 638 16.54 1.57 -17.17
N LYS A 639 15.56 1.81 -18.06
CA LYS A 639 14.18 2.15 -17.70
C LYS A 639 13.40 0.85 -17.46
N GLY A 640 13.24 0.45 -16.21
CA GLY A 640 12.37 -0.64 -15.81
C GLY A 640 10.90 -0.24 -15.92
N ARG A 641 10.30 -0.46 -17.10
CA ARG A 641 8.87 -0.22 -17.37
C ARG A 641 7.93 -1.23 -16.68
N ASP A 642 8.43 -2.12 -15.81
CA ASP A 642 7.68 -3.24 -15.19
C ASP A 642 7.72 -3.29 -13.64
N ARG A 643 8.22 -2.25 -12.96
CA ARG A 643 8.36 -2.24 -11.47
C ARG A 643 7.11 -1.70 -10.73
N TRP A 644 5.90 -2.06 -11.18
CA TRP A 644 4.67 -1.38 -10.74
C TRP A 644 4.13 -1.82 -9.37
N LEU A 645 4.39 -3.06 -8.94
CA LEU A 645 3.81 -3.62 -7.70
C LEU A 645 4.57 -3.23 -6.42
N SER A 646 5.87 -2.95 -6.50
CA SER A 646 6.75 -2.66 -5.34
C SER A 646 6.72 -1.20 -4.89
N LEU A 647 5.81 -0.40 -5.43
CA LEU A 647 5.94 1.05 -5.45
C LEU A 647 4.63 1.78 -5.04
N LEU A 648 3.49 1.08 -5.01
CA LEU A 648 2.27 1.50 -4.31
C LEU A 648 2.49 1.75 -2.79
N TRP A 649 3.54 1.16 -2.20
CA TRP A 649 3.78 1.11 -0.75
C TRP A 649 4.25 2.45 -0.17
N VAL A 650 5.12 3.19 -0.87
CA VAL A 650 5.62 4.51 -0.41
C VAL A 650 4.48 5.53 -0.33
N GLN A 651 3.40 5.37 -1.11
CA GLN A 651 2.27 6.30 -1.08
C GLN A 651 1.31 6.07 0.10
N ARG A 652 1.25 4.86 0.68
CA ARG A 652 0.38 4.56 1.83
C ARG A 652 0.79 5.35 3.08
N SER A 653 2.09 5.56 3.30
CA SER A 653 2.65 6.42 4.37
C SER A 653 2.67 7.92 4.02
N VAL A 654 2.57 8.29 2.73
CA VAL A 654 2.73 9.69 2.24
C VAL A 654 1.40 10.35 1.86
N SER A 655 0.30 9.91 2.44
CA SER A 655 -1.08 10.36 2.15
C SER A 655 -1.40 11.84 2.43
N HIS A 656 -0.41 12.68 2.75
CA HIS A 656 -0.56 14.11 3.06
C HIS A 656 0.04 15.08 2.02
N ILE A 657 0.66 14.59 0.93
CA ILE A 657 1.32 15.47 -0.06
C ILE A 657 0.40 15.72 -1.27
N LYS A 658 -0.62 16.56 -1.09
CA LYS A 658 -1.63 16.86 -2.13
C LYS A 658 -1.38 18.16 -2.95
N ASN A 659 -0.27 18.89 -2.81
CA ASN A 659 -0.07 20.14 -3.56
C ASN A 659 1.32 20.32 -4.20
N GLU A 660 1.37 20.90 -5.42
CA GLU A 660 2.59 21.38 -6.13
C GLU A 660 3.44 22.30 -5.24
N CYS A 661 2.80 23.05 -4.32
CA CYS A 661 3.47 23.91 -3.36
C CYS A 661 4.39 23.12 -2.42
N VAL A 662 4.13 21.84 -2.16
CA VAL A 662 4.85 21.04 -1.16
C VAL A 662 6.25 20.65 -1.63
N SER A 663 6.47 20.30 -2.91
CA SER A 663 7.82 19.94 -3.41
C SER A 663 8.78 21.13 -3.31
N VAL A 664 8.32 22.33 -3.70
CA VAL A 664 9.07 23.58 -3.56
C VAL A 664 9.25 23.93 -2.08
N CYS A 665 8.20 23.78 -1.25
CA CYS A 665 8.30 24.05 0.19
C CYS A 665 9.30 23.12 0.90
N VAL A 666 9.34 21.84 0.55
CA VAL A 666 10.24 20.85 1.18
C VAL A 666 11.69 21.13 0.83
N VAL A 667 12.00 21.38 -0.45
CA VAL A 667 13.36 21.78 -0.86
C VAL A 667 13.77 23.09 -0.18
N MET A 668 12.88 24.07 -0.11
CA MET A 668 13.19 25.35 0.52
C MET A 668 13.38 25.24 2.04
N LYS A 669 12.65 24.33 2.70
CA LYS A 669 12.91 23.99 4.12
C LYS A 669 14.30 23.40 4.30
N LEU A 670 14.67 22.40 3.48
CA LEU A 670 16.01 21.80 3.50
C LEU A 670 17.10 22.87 3.30
N VAL A 671 16.95 23.72 2.28
CA VAL A 671 17.87 24.81 1.97
C VAL A 671 18.06 25.79 3.13
N ARG A 672 17.01 26.07 3.91
CA ARG A 672 17.10 26.95 5.08
C ARG A 672 17.82 26.32 6.27
N LEU A 673 17.84 24.99 6.34
CA LEU A 673 18.46 24.24 7.43
C LEU A 673 19.96 24.00 7.19
N LEU A 674 20.40 24.01 5.93
CA LEU A 674 21.79 23.74 5.56
C LEU A 674 22.65 25.02 5.63
N PRO A 675 23.92 24.92 6.09
CA PRO A 675 24.89 26.01 5.98
C PRO A 675 25.04 26.43 4.52
N ASP A 676 24.88 27.73 4.23
CA ASP A 676 24.89 28.27 2.86
C ASP A 676 23.96 27.52 1.87
N GLY A 677 22.85 26.93 2.35
CA GLY A 677 22.04 26.01 1.55
C GLY A 677 21.51 26.59 0.23
N HIS A 678 21.28 27.91 0.16
CA HIS A 678 20.88 28.58 -1.08
C HIS A 678 21.98 28.53 -2.15
N ARG A 679 23.24 28.67 -1.72
CA ARG A 679 24.40 28.52 -2.60
C ARG A 679 24.57 27.06 -3.00
N MET A 680 24.45 26.12 -2.04
CA MET A 680 24.56 24.68 -2.31
C MET A 680 23.55 24.21 -3.36
N LYS A 681 22.29 24.64 -3.22
CA LYS A 681 21.24 24.39 -4.23
C LYS A 681 21.58 25.00 -5.59
N ARG A 682 22.06 26.25 -5.62
CA ARG A 682 22.41 26.93 -6.88
C ARG A 682 23.51 26.20 -7.64
N GLU A 683 24.54 25.72 -6.94
CA GLU A 683 25.61 24.93 -7.55
C GLU A 683 25.10 23.60 -8.11
N VAL A 684 24.20 22.92 -7.41
CA VAL A 684 23.52 21.71 -7.91
C VAL A 684 22.68 22.01 -9.14
N ASP A 685 21.91 23.11 -9.12
CA ASP A 685 21.11 23.54 -10.26
C ASP A 685 21.99 23.78 -11.50
N LEU A 686 23.12 24.48 -11.35
CA LEU A 686 24.07 24.71 -12.44
C LEU A 686 24.69 23.41 -12.97
N ALA A 687 25.00 22.46 -12.09
CA ALA A 687 25.52 21.15 -12.50
C ALA A 687 24.49 20.36 -13.30
N LEU A 688 23.22 20.36 -12.86
CA LEU A 688 22.13 19.73 -13.58
C LEU A 688 21.89 20.39 -14.95
N ASP A 689 21.90 21.72 -15.01
CA ASP A 689 21.75 22.49 -16.25
C ASP A 689 22.85 22.13 -17.25
N SER A 690 24.12 22.06 -16.81
CA SER A 690 25.25 21.66 -17.67
C SER A 690 25.15 20.23 -18.20
N VAL A 691 24.60 19.30 -17.42
CA VAL A 691 24.35 17.92 -17.88
C VAL A 691 23.17 17.89 -18.85
N SER A 692 22.13 18.69 -18.62
CA SER A 692 20.94 18.78 -19.46
C SER A 692 21.18 19.46 -20.82
N GLU A 693 22.17 20.34 -20.95
CA GLU A 693 22.60 20.90 -22.25
C GLU A 693 22.97 19.82 -23.28
N THR A 694 23.29 18.61 -22.83
CA THR A 694 23.65 17.47 -23.69
C THR A 694 22.48 16.56 -24.04
N MET A 695 21.26 16.89 -23.58
CA MET A 695 20.05 16.11 -23.83
C MET A 695 19.21 16.74 -24.94
N THR A 696 18.40 15.93 -25.64
CA THR A 696 17.46 16.47 -26.66
C THR A 696 16.34 17.27 -26.00
N PRO A 697 15.67 18.20 -26.71
CA PRO A 697 14.53 18.97 -26.19
C PRO A 697 13.33 18.15 -25.71
N LEU A 698 13.30 16.84 -26.03
CA LEU A 698 12.29 15.88 -25.56
C LEU A 698 12.63 15.29 -24.17
N HIS A 699 13.78 15.61 -23.61
CA HIS A 699 14.18 15.21 -22.27
C HIS A 699 13.80 16.28 -21.26
N TYR A 700 12.96 15.90 -20.31
CA TYR A 700 12.67 16.73 -19.16
C TYR A 700 13.90 16.78 -18.26
N HIS A 701 14.32 18.00 -17.90
CA HIS A 701 15.31 18.23 -16.86
C HIS A 701 14.87 17.52 -15.55
N LEU A 702 15.78 17.08 -14.67
CA LEU A 702 15.41 16.40 -13.40
C LEU A 702 14.28 17.14 -12.65
N ARG A 703 14.45 18.46 -12.49
CA ARG A 703 13.43 19.39 -11.95
C ARG A 703 12.11 19.39 -12.72
N GLU A 704 12.14 19.33 -14.05
CA GLU A 704 10.94 19.24 -14.88
C GLU A 704 10.28 17.87 -14.78
N ILE A 705 11.02 16.77 -14.63
CA ILE A 705 10.44 15.44 -14.42
C ILE A 705 9.60 15.43 -13.13
N ILE A 706 10.12 16.04 -12.06
CA ILE A 706 9.39 16.18 -10.78
C ILE A 706 8.06 16.89 -11.02
N ILE A 707 8.09 18.04 -11.70
CA ILE A 707 6.91 18.89 -11.96
C ILE A 707 5.94 18.23 -12.94
N CYS A 708 6.43 17.74 -14.08
CA CYS A 708 5.62 17.14 -15.13
C CYS A 708 4.95 15.84 -14.67
N SER A 709 5.66 14.97 -13.95
CA SER A 709 5.08 13.73 -13.40
C SER A 709 3.98 14.06 -12.40
N TYR A 710 4.14 15.12 -11.61
CA TYR A 710 3.10 15.58 -10.68
C TYR A 710 1.90 16.20 -11.39
N ARG A 711 2.11 17.05 -12.41
CA ARG A 711 1.03 17.68 -13.18
C ARG A 711 0.17 16.67 -13.94
N GLN A 712 0.79 15.59 -14.41
CA GLN A 712 0.07 14.50 -15.08
C GLN A 712 -0.95 13.81 -14.17
N VAL A 713 -0.82 13.93 -12.84
CA VAL A 713 -1.81 13.43 -11.86
C VAL A 713 -3.14 14.20 -11.95
N GLY A 714 -3.10 15.51 -12.19
CA GLY A 714 -4.29 16.36 -12.22
C GLY A 714 -5.04 16.38 -13.55
N GLY A 715 -4.41 15.92 -14.64
CA GLY A 715 -4.95 15.99 -15.99
C GLY A 715 -5.52 14.68 -16.55
N ALA A 716 -5.42 13.57 -15.83
CA ALA A 716 -5.66 12.25 -16.40
C ALA A 716 -7.00 11.62 -15.99
N LEU A 717 -7.75 11.12 -16.97
CA LEU A 717 -8.83 10.12 -16.82
C LEU A 717 -8.20 8.72 -16.60
N SER A 718 -7.20 8.62 -15.73
CA SER A 718 -6.34 7.45 -15.55
C SER A 718 -6.80 6.56 -14.41
N SER A 719 -6.50 5.26 -14.51
CA SER A 719 -6.73 4.30 -13.44
C SER A 719 -5.99 4.70 -12.16
N HIS A 720 -6.51 4.30 -10.98
CA HIS A 720 -5.89 4.60 -9.68
C HIS A 720 -4.40 4.19 -9.63
N THR A 721 -4.05 3.08 -10.27
CA THR A 721 -2.69 2.55 -10.37
C THR A 721 -1.74 3.47 -11.14
N GLU A 722 -2.19 4.08 -12.24
CA GLU A 722 -1.37 5.01 -13.04
C GLU A 722 -1.10 6.31 -12.30
N ILE A 723 -2.11 6.84 -11.60
CA ILE A 723 -1.98 8.02 -10.74
C ILE A 723 -0.93 7.76 -9.65
N GLN A 724 -0.98 6.59 -9.01
CA GLN A 724 -0.03 6.22 -7.96
C GLN A 724 1.41 6.15 -8.49
N ALA A 725 1.61 5.57 -9.66
CA ALA A 725 2.93 5.47 -10.26
C ALA A 725 3.51 6.85 -10.62
N LEU A 726 2.68 7.79 -11.08
CA LEU A 726 3.10 9.16 -11.38
C LEU A 726 3.50 9.95 -10.13
N ILE A 727 2.72 9.85 -9.05
CA ILE A 727 3.02 10.48 -7.76
C ILE A 727 4.36 9.99 -7.24
N LEU A 728 4.53 8.68 -7.20
CA LEU A 728 5.76 8.07 -6.72
C LEU A 728 6.97 8.47 -7.56
N LYS A 729 6.85 8.39 -8.88
CA LYS A 729 7.92 8.81 -9.78
C LYS A 729 8.37 10.24 -9.45
N SER A 730 7.43 11.15 -9.22
CA SER A 730 7.73 12.53 -8.79
C SER A 730 8.48 12.56 -7.46
N LEU A 731 8.03 11.81 -6.43
CA LEU A 731 8.66 11.76 -5.11
C LEU A 731 10.10 11.21 -5.16
N LEU A 732 10.37 10.16 -5.94
CA LEU A 732 11.70 9.58 -6.08
C LEU A 732 12.69 10.55 -6.75
N TYR A 733 12.23 11.30 -7.76
CA TYR A 733 13.08 12.33 -8.38
C TYR A 733 13.29 13.54 -7.45
N LEU A 734 12.31 13.86 -6.60
CA LEU A 734 12.43 14.88 -5.56
C LEU A 734 13.47 14.47 -4.49
N GLU A 735 13.41 13.21 -4.05
CA GLU A 735 14.37 12.61 -3.13
C GLU A 735 15.81 12.76 -3.66
N ARG A 736 16.04 12.33 -4.91
CA ARG A 736 17.34 12.47 -5.60
C ARG A 736 17.83 13.91 -5.63
N TYR A 737 16.95 14.86 -5.93
CA TYR A 737 17.31 16.28 -5.98
C TYR A 737 17.74 16.79 -4.59
N MET A 738 17.03 16.42 -3.53
CA MET A 738 17.42 16.77 -2.15
C MET A 738 18.77 16.17 -1.77
N TYR A 739 19.03 14.91 -2.14
CA TYR A 739 20.33 14.27 -1.89
C TYR A 739 21.48 14.95 -2.61
N LEU A 740 21.28 15.45 -3.84
CA LEU A 740 22.32 16.21 -4.54
C LEU A 740 22.68 17.49 -3.76
N ILE A 741 21.70 18.18 -3.19
CA ILE A 741 21.91 19.37 -2.36
C ILE A 741 22.66 19.01 -1.07
N LEU A 742 22.24 17.94 -0.39
CA LEU A 742 22.90 17.44 0.82
C LEU A 742 24.34 17.00 0.54
N PHE A 743 24.56 16.26 -0.55
CA PHE A 743 25.88 15.78 -0.95
C PHE A 743 26.81 16.94 -1.32
N ASN A 744 26.32 17.94 -2.07
CA ASN A 744 27.12 19.14 -2.35
C ASN A 744 27.49 19.87 -1.04
N THR A 745 26.56 19.96 -0.08
CA THR A 745 26.82 20.56 1.23
C THR A 745 27.93 19.80 1.98
N TYR A 746 27.85 18.47 2.03
CA TYR A 746 28.90 17.62 2.58
C TYR A 746 30.24 17.83 1.89
N LEU A 747 30.25 17.89 0.55
CA LEU A 747 31.48 18.06 -0.22
C LEU A 747 32.21 19.35 0.17
N HIS A 748 31.49 20.44 0.48
CA HIS A 748 32.08 21.70 0.94
C HIS A 748 32.52 21.66 2.41
N LEU A 749 31.71 21.08 3.29
CA LEU A 749 32.00 21.04 4.73
C LEU A 749 33.19 20.15 5.05
N GLU A 750 33.21 18.93 4.49
CA GLU A 750 34.24 17.92 4.78
C GLU A 750 35.49 18.07 3.90
N LYS A 751 35.50 19.05 2.97
CA LYS A 751 36.67 19.35 2.13
C LYS A 751 37.91 19.66 2.97
N ARG A 752 37.72 20.37 4.09
CA ARG A 752 38.83 20.80 4.98
C ARG A 752 39.52 19.60 5.63
N ASP A 753 38.74 18.58 5.93
CA ASP A 753 39.20 17.34 6.56
C ASP A 753 39.45 16.23 5.53
N SER A 754 39.60 16.59 4.25
CA SER A 754 39.87 15.64 3.14
C SER A 754 38.89 14.47 3.08
N TRP A 755 37.63 14.70 3.44
CA TRP A 755 36.57 13.69 3.48
C TRP A 755 36.92 12.45 4.33
N GLN A 756 37.67 12.62 5.43
CA GLN A 756 37.97 11.54 6.38
C GLN A 756 36.68 10.93 6.96
N ARG A 757 35.68 11.77 7.20
CA ARG A 757 34.35 11.34 7.60
C ARG A 757 33.53 10.95 6.38
N SER A 758 32.82 9.82 6.45
CA SER A 758 31.94 9.40 5.38
C SER A 758 30.66 10.26 5.31
N PHE A 759 30.05 10.35 4.12
CA PHE A 759 28.74 11.02 3.98
C PHE A 759 27.65 10.39 4.85
N SER A 760 27.70 9.07 5.10
CA SER A 760 26.73 8.40 5.98
C SER A 760 26.88 8.86 7.42
N ASP A 761 28.11 8.88 7.93
CA ASP A 761 28.38 9.37 9.29
C ASP A 761 28.00 10.84 9.42
N TRP A 762 28.25 11.66 8.39
CA TRP A 762 27.85 13.05 8.32
C TRP A 762 26.33 13.21 8.36
N MET A 763 25.60 12.43 7.54
CA MET A 763 24.14 12.42 7.53
C MET A 763 23.54 11.99 8.88
N LEU A 764 24.13 11.03 9.59
CA LEU A 764 23.67 10.61 10.92
C LEU A 764 23.77 11.72 11.97
N GLN A 765 24.77 12.61 11.87
CA GLN A 765 24.86 13.75 12.77
C GLN A 765 23.97 14.92 12.34
N VAL A 766 23.87 15.20 11.04
CA VAL A 766 22.89 16.19 10.54
C VAL A 766 21.47 15.76 10.94
N ARG A 767 21.21 14.45 11.02
CA ARG A 767 19.97 13.85 11.55
C ARG A 767 19.77 14.12 13.05
N SER A 768 20.81 14.07 13.88
CA SER A 768 20.71 14.38 15.31
C SER A 768 20.56 15.87 15.61
N ASP A 769 21.23 16.71 14.82
CA ASP A 769 21.32 18.16 15.06
C ASP A 769 20.11 18.92 14.50
N VAL A 770 19.40 18.33 13.53
CA VAL A 770 18.22 18.94 12.90
C VAL A 770 16.96 18.11 13.19
N ARG A 771 16.38 18.30 14.39
CA ARG A 771 15.11 17.69 14.84
C ARG A 771 13.94 17.81 13.85
N LEU A 772 13.99 18.77 12.92
CA LEU A 772 12.98 19.00 11.88
C LEU A 772 13.14 18.12 10.63
N LEU A 773 14.33 17.54 10.38
CA LEU A 773 14.53 16.60 9.26
C LEU A 773 13.86 15.26 9.55
N GLN A 774 13.81 14.80 10.81
CA GLN A 774 13.08 13.61 11.23
C GLN A 774 11.58 13.67 10.84
N HIS A 775 10.92 14.82 11.03
CA HIS A 775 9.48 14.93 10.79
C HIS A 775 9.03 15.08 9.33
N TRP A 776 9.92 15.45 8.40
CA TRP A 776 9.54 15.77 7.01
C TRP A 776 10.27 14.95 5.96
N LEU A 777 11.49 14.48 6.24
CA LEU A 777 12.22 13.63 5.31
C LEU A 777 11.89 12.15 5.48
N GLU A 778 11.51 11.66 6.67
CA GLU A 778 11.31 10.22 6.92
C GLU A 778 10.16 9.55 6.16
N PRO A 779 9.07 10.23 5.74
CA PRO A 779 8.09 9.63 4.84
C PRO A 779 8.50 9.68 3.35
N VAL A 780 9.42 10.57 2.98
CA VAL A 780 9.87 10.80 1.59
C VAL A 780 11.20 10.09 1.27
N LEU A 781 12.00 9.75 2.29
CA LEU A 781 13.23 8.94 2.30
C LEU A 781 12.97 7.48 2.66
#